data_AF-F0IAB4-F1
#
_entry.id   AF-F0IAB4-F1
#
_cell.length_a   1.000
_cell.length_b   1.000
_cell.length_c   1.000
_cell.angle_alpha   90.00
_cell.angle_beta   90.00
_cell.angle_gamma   90.00
#
_symmetry.space_group_name_H-M   'P 1'
#
loop_
_entity.id
_entity.type
_entity.pdbx_description
1 polymer ?
#
loop_
_entity_poly.entity_id
_entity_poly.type
_entity_poly.pdbx_seq_one_letter_code
_entity_poly.pdbx_strand_id
1 'polypeptide(L)'
;MSDQISVKQIHSLQTLATGSKKASEKYIEETQQAHQSFQFRTNANEGTAIEAFVNKINNLSSQVFAVYPGLLSDFSTAISNYNTVLTGEGFSNKVYSDTSDIEAIKNWLYVQRKHSVVEKGEALDEAFKTASEALALSPSPVDINVNTSLIRQSAEESFATRRRVYHEKHTNLMQGKQTFSADLGTVQTGLERVKIYLNNALQLSQIDTQKLVDWVKDGFLNVDNMGYLDSVQESNDAKVLESLISKDDDNTKMEQIGNVDPKNISQAMMNHVYVKSYELLDDYKKTGNKDSLKALETFLVTITGNDHSDTYVDTYMTKLSAGGVIFSTAISGQATSVMPDVDNYKNDYARYMVDFNNAKAYIANELSPKMATAQSLSGLFDTIRLMGLGKKTEPPGIHFGNYKSGSTQTIKTGSLALDGDNFVFTTKRSETWAKPRNGFIQYETKNLKDEKVNTNIYNNPESIQNAQMLKEIKDLKEEREQAVKDFWKGMAKTATGYVLPPGFDTVANMAIDASTIKKTEDYGGILADGTGLYNGKYSESVGITKDVLGHILDLNSELGRIDGDIEENKAKLYANLFGVGGVTYRTNSETNGLYQPNYDLQSILYADDIEKNGMKGYAIREAAAQGQCNDGLAAAVEEFNRNVDGSTYSSSEKSFLRGTSRQSLADRGIEKVYDIFQRMDNQGTNFGKYKYEDYHEKAINQFEPFEGS
;
A
#
# COMPACT_ATOMS: atom_id res chain seq x y z
N MET A 1 -1.66 -3.61 -18.15
CA MET A 1 -1.53 -2.42 -19.04
C MET A 1 -2.24 -2.72 -20.35
N SER A 2 -2.87 -1.72 -20.98
CA SER A 2 -3.48 -1.90 -22.30
C SER A 2 -2.42 -1.96 -23.42
N ASP A 3 -2.53 -2.97 -24.28
CA ASP A 3 -1.69 -3.22 -25.47
C ASP A 3 -2.01 -2.32 -26.68
N GLN A 4 -2.81 -1.28 -26.44
CA GLN A 4 -3.28 -0.33 -27.43
C GLN A 4 -2.61 1.04 -27.24
N ILE A 5 -2.16 1.66 -28.33
CA ILE A 5 -1.60 3.02 -28.37
C ILE A 5 -2.55 3.90 -29.16
N SER A 6 -2.99 5.01 -28.55
CA SER A 6 -3.82 6.01 -29.23
C SER A 6 -3.37 7.42 -28.84
N VAL A 7 -2.82 8.16 -29.81
CA VAL A 7 -2.52 9.59 -29.71
C VAL A 7 -3.34 10.33 -30.74
N LYS A 8 -4.27 11.18 -30.27
CA LYS A 8 -5.24 11.86 -31.14
C LYS A 8 -4.69 13.15 -31.76
N GLN A 9 -3.72 13.81 -31.12
CA GLN A 9 -3.11 15.06 -31.57
C GLN A 9 -1.69 15.21 -31.00
N ILE A 10 -0.68 14.88 -31.82
CA ILE A 10 0.74 15.00 -31.45
C ILE A 10 1.12 16.46 -31.12
N HIS A 11 0.61 17.43 -31.89
CA HIS A 11 0.92 18.85 -31.66
C HIS A 11 0.48 19.36 -30.27
N SER A 12 -0.64 18.87 -29.75
CA SER A 12 -1.16 19.27 -28.44
C SER A 12 -0.23 18.84 -27.29
N LEU A 13 0.48 17.72 -27.45
CA LEU A 13 1.53 17.31 -26.51
C LEU A 13 2.68 18.32 -26.50
N GLN A 14 3.15 18.74 -27.67
CA GLN A 14 4.21 19.73 -27.79
C GLN A 14 3.82 21.10 -27.19
N THR A 15 2.57 21.53 -27.39
CA THR A 15 2.04 22.75 -26.78
C THR A 15 2.04 22.65 -25.26
N LEU A 16 1.60 21.51 -24.71
CA LEU A 16 1.57 21.27 -23.26
C LEU A 16 2.98 21.29 -22.67
N ALA A 17 3.94 20.60 -23.28
CA ALA A 17 5.33 20.61 -22.84
C ALA A 17 5.90 22.04 -22.80
N THR A 18 5.72 22.79 -23.89
CA THR A 18 6.20 24.18 -23.99
C THR A 18 5.55 25.08 -22.94
N GLY A 19 4.25 24.90 -22.67
CA GLY A 19 3.52 25.64 -21.64
C GLY A 19 4.06 25.37 -20.24
N SER A 20 4.28 24.10 -19.88
CA SER A 20 4.81 23.71 -18.57
C SER A 20 6.22 24.21 -18.34
N LYS A 21 7.10 24.16 -19.36
CA LYS A 21 8.45 24.74 -19.27
C LYS A 21 8.43 26.24 -19.00
N LYS A 22 7.60 27.00 -19.74
CA LYS A 22 7.45 28.44 -19.52
C LYS A 22 6.90 28.77 -18.13
N ALA A 23 5.95 27.97 -17.64
CA ALA A 23 5.40 28.14 -16.29
C ALA A 23 6.48 27.91 -15.22
N SER A 24 7.32 26.89 -15.38
CA SER A 24 8.48 26.65 -14.51
C SER A 24 9.45 27.84 -14.49
N GLU A 25 9.89 28.30 -15.68
CA GLU A 25 10.84 29.41 -15.82
C GLU A 25 10.30 30.69 -15.16
N LYS A 26 9.02 31.01 -15.43
CA LYS A 26 8.34 32.16 -14.85
C LYS A 26 8.23 32.06 -13.32
N TYR A 27 7.91 30.88 -12.79
CA TYR A 27 7.82 30.67 -11.34
C TYR A 27 9.17 30.92 -10.65
N ILE A 28 10.27 30.43 -11.22
CA ILE A 28 11.62 30.67 -10.70
C ILE A 28 11.93 32.18 -10.71
N GLU A 29 11.66 32.87 -11.82
CA GLU A 29 11.87 34.32 -11.94
C GLU A 29 11.10 35.11 -10.89
N GLU A 30 9.80 34.81 -10.69
CA GLU A 30 8.94 35.53 -9.74
C GLU A 30 9.27 35.23 -8.27
N THR A 31 9.88 34.08 -7.97
CA THR A 31 10.13 33.65 -6.59
C THR A 31 11.60 33.74 -6.15
N GLN A 32 12.52 34.09 -7.06
CA GLN A 32 13.96 34.11 -6.79
C GLN A 32 14.35 34.97 -5.58
N GLN A 33 13.77 36.16 -5.44
CA GLN A 33 14.08 37.06 -4.32
C GLN A 33 13.56 36.54 -2.98
N ALA A 34 12.37 35.92 -2.97
CA ALA A 34 11.83 35.27 -1.79
C ALA A 34 12.72 34.09 -1.38
N HIS A 35 13.10 33.23 -2.33
CA HIS A 35 13.98 32.09 -2.08
C HIS A 35 15.31 32.49 -1.44
N GLN A 36 15.96 33.55 -1.94
CA GLN A 36 17.20 34.09 -1.37
C GLN A 36 17.02 34.66 0.04
N SER A 37 15.87 35.28 0.32
CA SER A 37 15.56 35.86 1.63
C SER A 37 15.24 34.80 2.69
N PHE A 38 14.74 33.63 2.28
CA PHE A 38 14.44 32.51 3.18
C PHE A 38 15.65 31.67 3.58
N GLN A 39 16.78 31.76 2.88
CA GLN A 39 18.03 31.10 3.29
C GLN A 39 18.61 31.81 4.52
N PHE A 40 18.02 31.54 5.69
CA PHE A 40 18.51 32.07 6.96
C PHE A 40 19.90 31.51 7.25
N ARG A 41 20.86 32.41 7.47
CA ARG A 41 22.20 32.06 7.95
C ARG A 41 22.12 31.91 9.47
N THR A 42 22.23 30.68 9.97
CA THR A 42 22.46 30.44 11.39
C THR A 42 23.80 31.06 11.77
N ASN A 43 23.79 32.03 12.68
CA ASN A 43 25.02 32.47 13.34
C ASN A 43 25.31 31.48 14.47
N ALA A 44 26.59 31.21 14.74
CA ALA A 44 27.10 30.15 15.62
C ALA A 44 26.76 30.27 17.14
N ASN A 45 25.66 30.93 17.51
CA ASN A 45 25.25 31.21 18.90
C ASN A 45 23.79 30.84 19.22
N GLU A 46 23.14 29.99 18.41
CA GLU A 46 21.75 29.56 18.64
C GLU A 46 21.69 28.14 19.24
N GLY A 47 20.79 27.90 20.20
CA GLY A 47 20.61 26.59 20.82
C GLY A 47 20.03 25.55 19.84
N THR A 48 20.29 24.26 20.05
CA THR A 48 19.97 23.15 19.12
C THR A 48 18.52 23.12 18.61
N ALA A 49 17.55 23.54 19.42
CA ALA A 49 16.14 23.63 19.00
C ALA A 49 15.88 24.76 17.98
N ILE A 50 16.58 25.89 18.08
CA ILE A 50 16.49 26.99 17.11
C ILE A 50 17.10 26.55 15.78
N GLU A 51 18.24 25.86 15.81
CA GLU A 51 18.86 25.30 14.61
C GLU A 51 17.93 24.29 13.91
N ALA A 52 17.32 23.37 14.66
CA ALA A 52 16.33 22.43 14.12
C ALA A 52 15.13 23.14 13.49
N PHE A 53 14.62 24.21 14.12
CA PHE A 53 13.54 25.03 13.58
C PHE A 53 13.94 25.75 12.29
N VAL A 54 15.13 26.37 12.24
CA VAL A 54 15.65 27.03 11.03
C VAL A 54 15.83 26.03 9.89
N ASN A 55 16.38 24.85 10.18
CA ASN A 55 16.52 23.77 9.19
C ASN A 55 15.16 23.34 8.64
N LYS A 56 14.12 23.29 9.48
CA LYS A 56 12.75 22.97 9.06
C LYS A 56 12.19 24.01 8.07
N ILE A 57 12.35 25.30 8.37
CA ILE A 57 11.90 26.39 7.48
C ILE A 57 12.68 26.38 6.16
N ASN A 58 14.00 26.15 6.21
CA ASN A 58 14.84 26.03 5.03
C ASN A 58 14.42 24.86 4.13
N ASN A 59 14.04 23.72 4.72
CA ASN A 59 13.53 22.57 3.98
C ASN A 59 12.21 22.90 3.25
N LEU A 60 11.24 23.51 3.94
CA LEU A 60 9.98 23.93 3.34
C LEU A 60 10.18 24.91 2.19
N SER A 61 11.06 25.90 2.39
CA SER A 61 11.44 26.87 1.36
C SER A 61 12.02 26.17 0.11
N SER A 62 12.90 25.18 0.29
CA SER A 62 13.47 24.43 -0.84
C SER A 62 12.42 23.64 -1.63
N GLN A 63 11.45 23.00 -0.95
CA GLN A 63 10.39 22.26 -1.63
C GLN A 63 9.51 23.18 -2.50
N VAL A 64 9.20 24.37 -2.01
CA VAL A 64 8.34 25.33 -2.71
C VAL A 64 9.08 26.03 -3.85
N PHE A 65 10.29 26.53 -3.60
CA PHE A 65 10.98 27.41 -4.54
C PHE A 65 11.94 26.69 -5.50
N ALA A 66 12.38 25.47 -5.20
CA ALA A 66 13.28 24.72 -6.05
C ALA A 66 12.65 23.44 -6.63
N VAL A 67 12.01 22.62 -5.80
CA VAL A 67 11.48 21.31 -6.24
C VAL A 67 10.26 21.45 -7.14
N TYR A 68 9.29 22.31 -6.79
CA TYR A 68 8.09 22.53 -7.59
C TYR A 68 8.35 22.93 -9.05
N PRO A 69 9.14 23.97 -9.36
CA PRO A 69 9.45 24.31 -10.75
C PRO A 69 10.24 23.18 -11.44
N GLY A 70 11.13 22.47 -10.74
CA GLY A 70 11.81 21.28 -11.26
C GLY A 70 10.85 20.22 -11.81
N LEU A 71 9.80 19.89 -11.06
CA LEU A 71 8.77 18.92 -11.49
C LEU A 71 7.99 19.37 -12.73
N LEU A 72 7.74 20.67 -12.89
CA LEU A 72 7.12 21.22 -14.10
C LEU A 72 8.04 21.09 -15.32
N SER A 73 9.35 21.22 -15.12
CA SER A 73 10.37 20.97 -16.15
C SER A 73 10.46 19.48 -16.51
N ASP A 74 10.39 18.58 -15.53
CA ASP A 74 10.41 17.13 -15.74
C ASP A 74 9.14 16.67 -16.49
N PHE A 75 7.97 17.22 -16.15
CA PHE A 75 6.73 17.01 -16.89
C PHE A 75 6.87 17.41 -18.38
N SER A 76 7.43 18.59 -18.63
CA SER A 76 7.72 19.06 -19.99
C SER A 76 8.67 18.11 -20.74
N THR A 77 9.69 17.60 -20.04
CA THR A 77 10.70 16.71 -20.61
C THR A 77 10.10 15.35 -20.97
N ALA A 78 9.31 14.75 -20.07
CA ALA A 78 8.61 13.49 -20.32
C ALA A 78 7.73 13.56 -21.58
N ILE A 79 6.94 14.65 -21.71
CA ILE A 79 6.08 14.86 -22.88
C ILE A 79 6.91 15.08 -24.16
N SER A 80 7.99 15.86 -24.09
CA SER A 80 8.87 16.13 -25.24
C SER A 80 9.60 14.89 -25.74
N ASN A 81 10.05 14.02 -24.82
CA ASN A 81 10.67 12.75 -25.15
C ASN A 81 9.69 11.81 -25.85
N TYR A 82 8.47 11.69 -25.31
CA TYR A 82 7.44 10.88 -25.96
C TYR A 82 7.08 11.43 -27.35
N ASN A 83 6.96 12.76 -27.50
CA ASN A 83 6.75 13.39 -28.80
C ASN A 83 7.88 13.09 -29.81
N THR A 84 9.13 13.06 -29.35
CA THR A 84 10.30 12.66 -30.16
C THR A 84 10.19 11.19 -30.61
N VAL A 85 9.72 10.28 -29.76
CA VAL A 85 9.48 8.88 -30.16
C VAL A 85 8.42 8.80 -31.25
N LEU A 86 7.25 9.46 -31.05
CA LEU A 86 6.16 9.42 -32.03
C LEU A 86 6.59 9.98 -33.40
N THR A 87 7.30 11.11 -33.40
CA THR A 87 7.78 11.76 -34.63
C THR A 87 8.95 11.02 -35.27
N GLY A 88 9.84 10.43 -34.47
CA GLY A 88 10.93 9.56 -34.94
C GLY A 88 10.43 8.30 -35.65
N GLU A 89 9.30 7.75 -35.21
CA GLU A 89 8.61 6.65 -35.91
C GLU A 89 7.84 7.09 -37.18
N GLY A 90 7.91 8.38 -37.53
CA GLY A 90 7.37 8.95 -38.76
C GLY A 90 5.92 9.42 -38.66
N PHE A 91 5.36 9.56 -37.45
CA PHE A 91 4.01 10.10 -37.26
C PHE A 91 4.04 11.61 -37.06
N SER A 92 3.09 12.32 -37.67
CA SER A 92 3.03 13.80 -37.63
C SER A 92 1.76 14.38 -37.01
N ASN A 93 0.70 13.57 -36.83
CA ASN A 93 -0.59 14.05 -36.33
C ASN A 93 -1.27 13.07 -35.37
N LYS A 94 -1.46 11.82 -35.80
CA LYS A 94 -2.17 10.78 -35.05
C LYS A 94 -1.37 9.49 -35.03
N VAL A 95 -1.45 8.76 -33.93
CA VAL A 95 -0.91 7.41 -33.80
C VAL A 95 -2.02 6.50 -33.31
N TYR A 96 -2.21 5.38 -34.02
CA TYR A 96 -3.02 4.27 -33.57
C TYR A 96 -2.25 2.99 -33.84
N SER A 97 -2.10 2.14 -32.82
CA SER A 97 -1.47 0.85 -32.95
C SER A 97 -2.02 -0.11 -31.90
N ASP A 98 -2.21 -1.37 -32.29
CA ASP A 98 -2.73 -2.43 -31.42
C ASP A 98 -1.95 -3.72 -31.71
N THR A 99 -1.60 -4.46 -30.66
CA THR A 99 -0.87 -5.73 -30.78
C THR A 99 -1.65 -6.73 -31.63
N SER A 100 -2.98 -6.84 -31.47
CA SER A 100 -3.79 -7.79 -32.24
C SER A 100 -3.81 -7.45 -33.73
N ASP A 101 -3.87 -6.15 -34.06
CA ASP A 101 -3.89 -5.67 -35.44
C ASP A 101 -2.53 -5.93 -36.12
N ILE A 102 -1.42 -5.75 -35.40
CA ILE A 102 -0.08 -6.03 -35.90
C ILE A 102 0.12 -7.52 -36.16
N GLU A 103 -0.37 -8.40 -35.29
CA GLU A 103 -0.33 -9.85 -35.53
C GLU A 103 -1.22 -10.26 -36.71
N ALA A 104 -2.40 -9.67 -36.87
CA ALA A 104 -3.26 -9.89 -38.03
C ALA A 104 -2.58 -9.46 -39.35
N ILE A 105 -1.92 -8.31 -39.38
CA ILE A 105 -1.15 -7.83 -40.54
C ILE A 105 0.03 -8.76 -40.85
N LYS A 106 0.74 -9.25 -39.83
CA LYS A 106 1.82 -10.24 -40.01
C LYS A 106 1.29 -11.51 -40.65
N ASN A 107 0.16 -12.01 -40.19
CA ASN A 107 -0.48 -13.20 -40.74
C ASN A 107 -0.95 -12.97 -42.20
N TRP A 108 -1.57 -11.82 -42.49
CA TRP A 108 -2.00 -11.48 -43.85
C TRP A 108 -0.83 -11.41 -44.84
N LEU A 109 0.28 -10.77 -44.45
CA LEU A 109 1.49 -10.67 -45.28
C LEU A 109 2.18 -12.03 -45.47
N TYR A 110 2.21 -12.88 -44.44
CA TYR A 110 2.92 -14.15 -44.49
C TYR A 110 2.13 -15.30 -45.12
N VAL A 111 0.86 -15.45 -44.74
CA VAL A 111 0.04 -16.59 -45.17
C VAL A 111 -0.68 -16.24 -46.46
N GLN A 112 -1.43 -15.13 -46.47
CA GLN A 112 -2.35 -14.85 -47.57
C GLN A 112 -1.64 -14.24 -48.79
N ARG A 113 -0.79 -13.23 -48.59
CA ARG A 113 -0.14 -12.51 -49.69
C ARG A 113 1.02 -13.28 -50.31
N LYS A 114 1.89 -13.89 -49.50
CA LYS A 114 2.97 -14.75 -49.99
C LYS A 114 2.39 -15.90 -50.82
N HIS A 115 1.39 -16.61 -50.31
CA HIS A 115 0.77 -17.74 -51.01
C HIS A 115 0.18 -17.31 -52.37
N SER A 116 -0.59 -16.22 -52.39
CA SER A 116 -1.17 -15.72 -53.65
C SER A 116 -0.13 -15.32 -54.70
N VAL A 117 1.02 -14.76 -54.30
CA VAL A 117 2.10 -14.41 -55.24
C VAL A 117 2.82 -15.66 -55.76
N VAL A 118 3.01 -16.66 -54.90
CA VAL A 118 3.59 -17.96 -55.29
C VAL A 118 2.67 -18.65 -56.31
N GLU A 119 1.38 -18.83 -55.98
CA GLU A 119 0.39 -19.47 -56.86
C GLU A 119 0.31 -18.80 -58.23
N LYS A 120 0.23 -17.47 -58.27
CA LYS A 120 0.16 -16.73 -59.54
C LYS A 120 1.45 -16.81 -60.35
N GLY A 121 2.60 -16.82 -59.68
CA GLY A 121 3.89 -17.02 -60.34
C GLY A 121 4.01 -18.40 -60.95
N GLU A 122 3.58 -19.45 -60.23
CA GLU A 122 3.56 -20.83 -60.73
C GLU A 122 2.64 -20.98 -61.95
N ALA A 123 1.43 -20.40 -61.90
CA ALA A 123 0.51 -20.40 -63.04
C ALA A 123 1.08 -19.66 -64.27
N LEU A 124 1.82 -18.56 -64.05
CA LEU A 124 2.52 -17.84 -65.13
C LEU A 124 3.69 -18.66 -65.69
N ASP A 125 4.47 -19.31 -64.84
CA ASP A 125 5.57 -20.19 -65.28
C ASP A 125 5.04 -21.34 -66.15
N GLU A 126 3.89 -21.94 -65.77
CA GLU A 126 3.21 -22.97 -66.55
C GLU A 126 2.68 -22.45 -67.90
N ALA A 127 2.09 -21.24 -67.90
CA ALA A 127 1.64 -20.59 -69.13
C ALA A 127 2.81 -20.25 -70.07
N PHE A 128 3.94 -19.75 -69.54
CA PHE A 128 5.15 -19.50 -70.32
C PHE A 128 5.73 -20.78 -70.89
N LYS A 129 5.76 -21.87 -70.10
CA LYS A 129 6.17 -23.19 -70.59
C LYS A 129 5.28 -23.66 -71.74
N THR A 130 3.96 -23.59 -71.59
CA THR A 130 3.00 -23.97 -72.64
C THR A 130 3.19 -23.14 -73.91
N ALA A 131 3.38 -21.82 -73.77
CA ALA A 131 3.64 -20.93 -74.89
C ALA A 131 4.98 -21.23 -75.57
N SER A 132 6.04 -21.51 -74.80
CA SER A 132 7.35 -21.88 -75.32
C SER A 132 7.31 -23.21 -76.08
N GLU A 133 6.60 -24.21 -75.55
CA GLU A 133 6.38 -25.50 -76.22
C GLU A 133 5.62 -25.31 -77.55
N ALA A 134 4.60 -24.45 -77.58
CA ALA A 134 3.86 -24.13 -78.80
C ALA A 134 4.70 -23.39 -79.84
N LEU A 135 5.54 -22.43 -79.41
CA LEU A 135 6.44 -21.68 -80.30
C LEU A 135 7.58 -22.55 -80.85
N ALA A 136 8.02 -23.56 -80.10
CA ALA A 136 9.02 -24.53 -80.56
C ALA A 136 8.52 -25.41 -81.74
N LEU A 137 7.19 -25.54 -81.91
CA LEU A 137 6.56 -26.25 -83.03
C LEU A 137 6.39 -25.40 -84.30
N SER A 138 6.76 -24.11 -84.26
CA SER A 138 6.70 -23.18 -85.39
C SER A 138 7.72 -23.50 -86.49
N PRO A 139 7.45 -23.20 -87.78
CA PRO A 139 8.41 -23.36 -88.87
C PRO A 139 9.72 -22.57 -88.68
N SER A 140 9.69 -21.53 -87.83
CA SER A 140 10.86 -20.81 -87.33
C SER A 140 10.81 -20.84 -85.80
N PRO A 141 11.43 -21.86 -85.15
CA PRO A 141 11.37 -22.01 -83.70
C PRO A 141 11.99 -20.81 -82.97
N VAL A 142 11.33 -20.36 -81.90
CA VAL A 142 11.84 -19.32 -81.00
C VAL A 142 11.88 -19.90 -79.60
N ASP A 143 13.06 -19.90 -78.98
CA ASP A 143 13.26 -20.36 -77.60
C ASP A 143 13.01 -19.19 -76.64
N ILE A 144 12.06 -19.35 -75.71
CA ILE A 144 11.68 -18.34 -74.72
C ILE A 144 11.85 -18.94 -73.33
N ASN A 145 12.87 -18.49 -72.60
CA ASN A 145 13.08 -18.82 -71.20
C ASN A 145 12.66 -17.65 -70.30
N VAL A 146 11.39 -17.61 -69.92
CA VAL A 146 10.84 -16.63 -68.99
C VAL A 146 10.33 -17.38 -67.76
N ASN A 147 10.83 -17.00 -66.57
CA ASN A 147 10.32 -17.49 -65.30
C ASN A 147 10.13 -16.33 -64.30
N THR A 148 9.22 -16.51 -63.36
CA THR A 148 8.79 -15.48 -62.41
C THR A 148 9.52 -15.52 -61.06
N SER A 149 10.59 -16.32 -60.93
CA SER A 149 11.25 -16.58 -59.65
C SER A 149 11.83 -15.33 -58.97
N LEU A 150 12.46 -14.44 -59.74
CA LEU A 150 13.00 -13.18 -59.21
C LEU A 150 11.88 -12.23 -58.72
N ILE A 151 10.72 -12.25 -59.38
CA ILE A 151 9.55 -11.45 -58.99
C ILE A 151 8.97 -11.98 -57.68
N ARG A 152 8.83 -13.31 -57.55
CA ARG A 152 8.39 -13.96 -56.30
C ARG A 152 9.34 -13.67 -55.15
N GLN A 153 10.65 -13.83 -55.36
CA GLN A 153 11.68 -13.56 -54.35
C GLN A 153 11.62 -12.10 -53.87
N SER A 154 11.57 -11.14 -54.81
CA SER A 154 11.48 -9.72 -54.47
C SER A 154 10.21 -9.38 -53.69
N ALA A 155 9.07 -10.00 -54.04
CA ALA A 155 7.83 -9.84 -53.30
C ALA A 155 7.90 -10.43 -51.88
N GLU A 156 8.50 -11.61 -51.71
CA GLU A 156 8.69 -12.23 -50.39
C GLU A 156 9.60 -11.39 -49.49
N GLU A 157 10.72 -10.90 -50.01
CA GLU A 157 11.62 -10.00 -49.32
C GLU A 157 10.92 -8.70 -48.92
N SER A 158 10.06 -8.15 -49.80
CA SER A 158 9.25 -6.97 -49.50
C SER A 158 8.23 -7.22 -48.38
N PHE A 159 7.53 -8.36 -48.40
CA PHE A 159 6.59 -8.73 -47.33
C PHE A 159 7.30 -8.98 -46.00
N ALA A 160 8.44 -9.67 -46.01
CA ALA A 160 9.26 -9.88 -44.82
C ALA A 160 9.74 -8.54 -44.23
N THR A 161 10.22 -7.63 -45.09
CA THR A 161 10.64 -6.29 -44.68
C THR A 161 9.48 -5.50 -44.07
N ARG A 162 8.29 -5.50 -44.70
CA ARG A 162 7.10 -4.79 -44.18
C ARG A 162 6.64 -5.34 -42.84
N ARG A 163 6.63 -6.67 -42.66
CA ARG A 163 6.29 -7.31 -41.38
C ARG A 163 7.23 -6.86 -40.27
N ARG A 164 8.53 -6.89 -40.54
CA ARG A 164 9.56 -6.45 -39.59
C ARG A 164 9.36 -4.98 -39.23
N VAL A 165 9.24 -4.10 -40.22
CA VAL A 165 9.05 -2.66 -40.00
C VAL A 165 7.80 -2.39 -39.14
N TYR A 166 6.64 -2.98 -39.46
CA TYR A 166 5.43 -2.73 -38.65
C TYR A 166 5.57 -3.23 -37.20
N HIS A 167 6.23 -4.37 -36.99
CA HIS A 167 6.47 -4.91 -35.65
C HIS A 167 7.46 -4.06 -34.85
N GLU A 168 8.57 -3.64 -35.48
CA GLU A 168 9.56 -2.75 -34.86
C GLU A 168 8.93 -1.41 -34.47
N LYS A 169 8.17 -0.78 -35.38
CA LYS A 169 7.45 0.47 -35.07
C LYS A 169 6.49 0.30 -33.88
N HIS A 170 5.68 -0.76 -33.86
CA HIS A 170 4.76 -1.02 -32.74
C HIS A 170 5.52 -1.21 -31.43
N THR A 171 6.61 -1.99 -31.45
CA THR A 171 7.44 -2.27 -30.27
C THR A 171 8.06 -0.98 -29.72
N ASN A 172 8.63 -0.13 -30.59
CA ASN A 172 9.22 1.15 -30.20
C ASN A 172 8.17 2.10 -29.60
N LEU A 173 6.96 2.17 -30.20
CA LEU A 173 5.86 2.97 -29.65
C LEU A 173 5.40 2.44 -28.28
N MET A 174 5.35 1.12 -28.08
CA MET A 174 4.98 0.51 -26.80
C MET A 174 6.01 0.81 -25.71
N GLN A 175 7.30 0.65 -26.02
CA GLN A 175 8.40 1.01 -25.12
C GLN A 175 8.38 2.51 -24.78
N GLY A 176 8.11 3.36 -25.78
CA GLY A 176 7.93 4.79 -25.58
C GLY A 176 6.77 5.13 -24.66
N LYS A 177 5.61 4.49 -24.84
CA LYS A 177 4.42 4.66 -23.97
C LYS A 177 4.69 4.20 -22.54
N GLN A 178 5.39 3.07 -22.37
CA GLN A 178 5.77 2.57 -21.04
C GLN A 178 6.68 3.54 -20.31
N THR A 179 7.73 4.01 -20.98
CA THR A 179 8.66 5.02 -20.43
C THR A 179 7.91 6.32 -20.08
N PHE A 180 7.10 6.83 -21.01
CA PHE A 180 6.29 8.02 -20.78
C PHE A 180 5.34 7.88 -19.58
N SER A 181 4.70 6.72 -19.42
CA SER A 181 3.80 6.45 -18.29
C SER A 181 4.56 6.41 -16.96
N ALA A 182 5.76 5.82 -16.94
CA ALA A 182 6.61 5.78 -15.76
C ALA A 182 7.13 7.17 -15.36
N ASP A 183 7.56 7.97 -16.33
CA ASP A 183 8.00 9.36 -16.12
C ASP A 183 6.85 10.23 -15.58
N LEU A 184 5.66 10.13 -16.18
CA LEU A 184 4.47 10.85 -15.72
C LEU A 184 4.05 10.42 -14.30
N GLY A 185 4.13 9.13 -13.98
CA GLY A 185 3.88 8.65 -12.63
C GLY A 185 4.82 9.30 -11.61
N THR A 186 6.11 9.41 -11.94
CA THR A 186 7.11 10.07 -11.09
C THR A 186 6.78 11.55 -10.86
N VAL A 187 6.43 12.28 -11.92
CA VAL A 187 6.03 13.69 -11.83
C VAL A 187 4.77 13.87 -11.00
N GLN A 188 3.74 13.05 -11.24
CA GLN A 188 2.47 13.13 -10.50
C GLN A 188 2.71 12.97 -9.00
N THR A 189 3.45 11.95 -8.59
CA THR A 189 3.82 11.73 -7.19
C THR A 189 4.58 12.93 -6.61
N GLY A 190 5.51 13.52 -7.38
CA GLY A 190 6.22 14.72 -6.95
C GLY A 190 5.29 15.92 -6.70
N LEU A 191 4.32 16.15 -7.59
CA LEU A 191 3.37 17.26 -7.48
C LEU A 191 2.40 17.07 -6.30
N GLU A 192 1.91 15.85 -6.07
CA GLU A 192 1.09 15.50 -4.90
C GLU A 192 1.85 15.79 -3.60
N ARG A 193 3.17 15.57 -3.57
CA ARG A 193 4.01 15.89 -2.43
C ARG A 193 4.27 17.39 -2.26
N VAL A 194 4.54 18.14 -3.32
CA VAL A 194 4.66 19.61 -3.22
C VAL A 194 3.38 20.22 -2.65
N LYS A 195 2.21 19.70 -3.02
CA LYS A 195 0.92 20.13 -2.45
C LYS A 195 0.90 19.99 -0.92
N ILE A 196 1.44 18.90 -0.38
CA ILE A 196 1.59 18.69 1.07
C ILE A 196 2.44 19.80 1.70
N TYR A 197 3.61 20.11 1.13
CA TYR A 197 4.48 21.17 1.66
C TYR A 197 3.91 22.58 1.50
N LEU A 198 3.20 22.85 0.41
CA LEU A 198 2.50 24.12 0.22
C LEU A 198 1.40 24.30 1.26
N ASN A 199 0.61 23.25 1.51
CA ASN A 199 -0.39 23.26 2.58
C ASN A 199 0.28 23.44 3.94
N ASN A 200 1.42 22.78 4.17
CA ASN A 200 2.17 22.92 5.41
C ASN A 200 2.66 24.35 5.65
N ALA A 201 3.30 24.95 4.65
CA ALA A 201 3.73 26.34 4.71
C ALA A 201 2.55 27.30 4.91
N LEU A 202 1.42 27.06 4.22
CA LEU A 202 0.20 27.84 4.38
C LEU A 202 -0.33 27.78 5.81
N GLN A 203 -0.51 26.59 6.38
CA GLN A 203 -1.07 26.46 7.73
C GLN A 203 -0.09 26.94 8.82
N LEU A 204 1.21 26.68 8.69
CA LEU A 204 2.21 27.22 9.61
C LEU A 204 2.22 28.75 9.58
N SER A 205 2.00 29.38 8.43
CA SER A 205 1.89 30.85 8.33
C SER A 205 0.65 31.44 9.03
N GLN A 206 -0.34 30.60 9.37
CA GLN A 206 -1.52 31.01 10.15
C GLN A 206 -1.30 30.92 11.66
N ILE A 207 -0.22 30.27 12.11
CA ILE A 207 0.17 30.29 13.51
C ILE A 207 0.89 31.61 13.79
N ASP A 208 0.54 32.26 14.89
CA ASP A 208 1.22 33.47 15.32
C ASP A 208 2.73 33.21 15.50
N THR A 209 3.56 34.05 14.88
CA THR A 209 5.02 33.87 14.89
C THR A 209 5.59 33.93 16.31
N GLN A 210 5.04 34.79 17.17
CA GLN A 210 5.49 34.87 18.57
C GLN A 210 5.17 33.58 19.30
N LYS A 211 4.00 32.99 19.04
CA LYS A 211 3.62 31.67 19.59
C LYS A 211 4.60 30.56 19.19
N LEU A 212 5.01 30.48 17.92
CA LEU A 212 6.02 29.50 17.48
C LEU A 212 7.36 29.70 18.19
N VAL A 213 7.78 30.96 18.35
CA VAL A 213 9.00 31.31 19.09
C VAL A 213 8.89 30.91 20.56
N ASP A 214 7.75 31.16 21.19
CA ASP A 214 7.50 30.81 22.59
C ASP A 214 7.47 29.29 22.79
N TRP A 215 6.89 28.53 21.85
CA TRP A 215 6.95 27.06 21.88
C TRP A 215 8.39 26.53 21.91
N VAL A 216 9.30 27.10 21.12
CA VAL A 216 10.72 26.72 21.14
C VAL A 216 11.41 27.18 22.42
N LYS A 217 11.19 28.44 22.85
CA LYS A 217 11.82 29.01 24.05
C LYS A 217 11.41 28.29 25.34
N ASP A 218 10.14 27.92 25.45
CA ASP A 218 9.58 27.27 26.64
C ASP A 218 9.81 25.75 26.64
N GLY A 219 10.41 25.21 25.57
CA GLY A 219 10.76 23.80 25.41
C GLY A 219 9.58 22.91 25.05
N PHE A 220 8.44 23.47 24.63
CA PHE A 220 7.33 22.69 24.08
C PHE A 220 7.71 22.07 22.73
N LEU A 221 8.41 22.82 21.87
CA LEU A 221 9.11 22.30 20.70
C LEU A 221 10.60 22.13 21.00
N ASN A 222 11.08 20.91 20.85
CA ASN A 222 12.46 20.49 21.04
C ASN A 222 12.92 19.62 19.86
N VAL A 223 14.14 19.10 19.92
CA VAL A 223 14.72 18.30 18.82
C VAL A 223 13.90 17.05 18.52
N ASP A 224 13.31 16.43 19.53
CA ASP A 224 12.63 15.14 19.41
C ASP A 224 11.24 15.28 18.77
N ASN A 225 10.57 16.41 18.96
CA ASN A 225 9.22 16.66 18.44
C ASN A 225 9.14 17.77 17.37
N MET A 226 10.27 18.34 16.94
CA MET A 226 10.29 19.38 15.89
C MET A 226 9.64 18.91 14.58
N GLY A 227 9.76 17.62 14.27
CA GLY A 227 9.14 17.00 13.09
C GLY A 227 7.61 17.05 13.08
N TYR A 228 6.96 17.34 14.22
CA TYR A 228 5.51 17.44 14.29
C TYR A 228 4.99 18.63 13.46
N LEU A 229 5.83 19.65 13.24
CA LEU A 229 5.51 20.78 12.37
C LEU A 229 5.23 20.35 10.93
N ASP A 230 5.82 19.25 10.45
CA ASP A 230 5.58 18.69 9.11
C ASP A 230 4.13 18.24 8.91
N SER A 231 3.47 17.87 10.01
CA SER A 231 2.10 17.37 10.02
C SER A 231 1.06 18.48 10.06
N VAL A 232 1.45 19.76 10.18
CA VAL A 232 0.50 20.88 10.21
C VAL A 232 0.07 21.26 8.79
N GLN A 233 -0.96 20.61 8.24
CA GLN A 233 -1.34 20.71 6.82
C GLN A 233 -2.80 21.16 6.61
N GLU A 234 -3.63 21.06 7.65
CA GLU A 234 -5.01 21.54 7.68
C GLU A 234 -5.27 22.47 8.88
N SER A 235 -6.39 23.20 8.83
CA SER A 235 -6.64 24.36 9.70
C SER A 235 -6.83 24.03 11.19
N ASN A 236 -7.14 22.77 11.54
CA ASN A 236 -7.22 22.35 12.94
C ASN A 236 -5.93 21.67 13.45
N ASP A 237 -4.95 21.40 12.59
CA ASP A 237 -3.73 20.68 12.98
C ASP A 237 -2.92 21.42 14.05
N ALA A 238 -2.84 22.75 13.95
CA ALA A 238 -2.12 23.57 14.91
C ALA A 238 -2.71 23.47 16.34
N LYS A 239 -4.03 23.27 16.47
CA LYS A 239 -4.71 23.12 17.78
C LYS A 239 -4.40 21.76 18.41
N VAL A 240 -4.39 20.72 17.58
CA VAL A 240 -4.00 19.37 18.01
C VAL A 240 -2.54 19.36 18.42
N LEU A 241 -1.66 19.95 17.59
CA LEU A 241 -0.24 20.08 17.87
C LEU A 241 -0.01 20.75 19.22
N GLU A 242 -0.64 21.91 19.45
CA GLU A 242 -0.54 22.65 20.70
C GLU A 242 -0.87 21.78 21.92
N SER A 243 -1.92 20.96 21.82
CA SER A 243 -2.34 20.05 22.89
C SER A 243 -1.32 18.92 23.09
N LEU A 244 -0.77 18.35 22.01
CA LEU A 244 0.23 17.28 22.08
C LEU A 244 1.53 17.75 22.77
N ILE A 245 2.00 18.95 22.44
CA ILE A 245 3.29 19.49 22.93
C ILE A 245 3.17 20.28 24.25
N SER A 246 1.96 20.49 24.77
CA SER A 246 1.77 21.22 26.02
C SER A 246 2.43 20.50 27.21
N LYS A 247 2.60 21.20 28.34
CA LYS A 247 3.04 20.62 29.63
C LYS A 247 1.88 20.10 30.48
N ASP A 248 0.66 20.09 29.94
CA ASP A 248 -0.50 19.58 30.66
C ASP A 248 -0.38 18.06 30.89
N ASP A 249 -1.14 17.53 31.85
CA ASP A 249 -1.20 16.08 32.04
C ASP A 249 -1.96 15.40 30.89
N ASP A 250 -1.73 14.11 30.72
CA ASP A 250 -2.26 13.35 29.59
C ASP A 250 -3.79 13.35 29.53
N ASN A 251 -4.52 13.43 30.65
CA ASN A 251 -5.98 13.52 30.60
C ASN A 251 -6.41 14.85 29.97
N THR A 252 -5.80 15.97 30.40
CA THR A 252 -6.09 17.29 29.85
C THR A 252 -5.70 17.38 28.38
N LYS A 253 -4.54 16.83 27.98
CA LYS A 253 -4.15 16.78 26.56
C LYS A 253 -5.18 16.04 25.72
N MET A 254 -5.56 14.84 26.17
CA MET A 254 -6.51 14.00 25.45
C MET A 254 -7.93 14.59 25.41
N GLU A 255 -8.35 15.29 26.47
CA GLU A 255 -9.59 16.07 26.47
C GLU A 255 -9.55 17.23 25.47
N GLN A 256 -8.47 18.01 25.45
CA GLN A 256 -8.29 19.13 24.51
C GLN A 256 -8.30 18.63 23.06
N ILE A 257 -7.55 17.55 22.76
CA ILE A 257 -7.54 16.93 21.44
C ILE A 257 -8.95 16.46 21.06
N GLY A 258 -9.64 15.73 21.95
CA GLY A 258 -10.99 15.20 21.71
C GLY A 258 -12.05 16.28 21.46
N ASN A 259 -11.80 17.54 21.84
CA ASN A 259 -12.68 18.67 21.56
C ASN A 259 -12.43 19.34 20.19
N VAL A 260 -11.32 19.03 19.50
CA VAL A 260 -11.02 19.61 18.18
C VAL A 260 -11.82 18.90 17.08
N ASP A 261 -12.54 19.66 16.25
CA ASP A 261 -13.28 19.09 15.11
C ASP A 261 -12.37 18.33 14.13
N PRO A 262 -12.59 17.01 13.92
CA PRO A 262 -11.72 16.16 13.11
C PRO A 262 -11.81 16.38 11.60
N LYS A 263 -12.80 17.14 11.12
CA LYS A 263 -13.01 17.38 9.68
C LYS A 263 -11.80 18.03 9.00
N ASN A 264 -11.09 18.92 9.71
CA ASN A 264 -9.93 19.65 9.20
C ASN A 264 -8.63 19.31 9.97
N ILE A 265 -8.52 18.09 10.48
CA ILE A 265 -7.27 17.54 11.03
C ILE A 265 -6.67 16.63 9.97
N SER A 266 -5.47 16.90 9.47
CA SER A 266 -4.83 16.07 8.46
C SER A 266 -4.56 14.66 8.98
N GLN A 267 -4.45 13.68 8.07
CA GLN A 267 -4.03 12.32 8.44
C GLN A 267 -2.65 12.32 9.09
N ALA A 268 -1.74 13.19 8.63
CA ALA A 268 -0.40 13.34 9.20
C ALA A 268 -0.44 13.81 10.66
N MET A 269 -1.39 14.69 11.04
CA MET A 269 -1.58 15.09 12.43
C MET A 269 -2.28 14.02 13.25
N MET A 270 -3.26 13.32 12.66
CA MET A 270 -3.95 12.22 13.35
C MET A 270 -3.01 11.04 13.65
N ASN A 271 -1.98 10.82 12.84
CA ASN A 271 -0.94 9.83 13.12
C ASN A 271 -0.22 10.10 14.45
N HIS A 272 0.00 11.37 14.81
CA HIS A 272 0.56 11.73 16.13
C HIS A 272 -0.42 11.44 17.26
N VAL A 273 -1.72 11.71 17.05
CA VAL A 273 -2.77 11.37 18.03
C VAL A 273 -2.89 9.85 18.21
N TYR A 274 -2.75 9.08 17.12
CA TYR A 274 -2.68 7.63 17.18
C TYR A 274 -1.48 7.15 18.00
N VAL A 275 -0.27 7.68 17.72
CA VAL A 275 0.95 7.32 18.47
C VAL A 275 0.79 7.66 19.95
N LYS A 276 0.24 8.83 20.29
CA LYS A 276 -0.04 9.18 21.69
C LYS A 276 -1.05 8.22 22.34
N SER A 277 -2.10 7.83 21.62
CA SER A 277 -3.08 6.84 22.11
C SER A 277 -2.45 5.47 22.32
N TYR A 278 -1.54 5.08 21.44
CA TYR A 278 -0.74 3.86 21.55
C TYR A 278 0.18 3.91 22.77
N GLU A 279 0.91 5.01 22.99
CA GLU A 279 1.78 5.21 24.17
C GLU A 279 1.02 5.03 25.48
N LEU A 280 -0.19 5.61 25.57
CA LEU A 280 -1.03 5.50 26.76
C LEU A 280 -1.45 4.05 27.03
N LEU A 281 -1.81 3.29 25.98
CA LEU A 281 -2.17 1.89 26.13
C LEU A 281 -0.95 1.02 26.45
N ASP A 282 0.17 1.24 25.77
CA ASP A 282 1.43 0.51 25.97
C ASP A 282 1.98 0.73 27.39
N ASP A 283 1.97 1.97 27.89
CA ASP A 283 2.32 2.27 29.28
C ASP A 283 1.40 1.54 30.26
N TYR A 284 0.08 1.58 30.05
CA TYR A 284 -0.86 0.82 30.89
C TYR A 284 -0.57 -0.68 30.87
N LYS A 285 -0.32 -1.28 29.70
CA LYS A 285 -0.01 -2.72 29.58
C LYS A 285 1.31 -3.08 30.27
N LYS A 286 2.34 -2.23 30.18
CA LYS A 286 3.67 -2.48 30.75
C LYS A 286 3.77 -2.21 32.24
N THR A 287 3.11 -1.15 32.72
CA THR A 287 3.31 -0.64 34.09
C THR A 287 2.07 -0.73 34.97
N GLY A 288 0.89 -0.94 34.38
CA GLY A 288 -0.39 -0.89 35.08
C GLY A 288 -0.86 0.53 35.43
N ASN A 289 -0.26 1.56 34.81
CA ASN A 289 -0.58 2.96 35.08
C ASN A 289 -2.02 3.32 34.68
N LYS A 290 -2.91 3.38 35.68
CA LYS A 290 -4.33 3.66 35.47
C LYS A 290 -4.60 5.05 34.93
N ASP A 291 -3.71 6.02 35.13
CA ASP A 291 -3.88 7.37 34.59
C ASP A 291 -3.74 7.38 33.07
N SER A 292 -2.91 6.51 32.49
CA SER A 292 -2.76 6.37 31.04
C SER A 292 -4.02 5.81 30.39
N LEU A 293 -4.60 4.75 30.97
CA LEU A 293 -5.88 4.21 30.50
C LEU A 293 -7.03 5.22 30.69
N LYS A 294 -7.01 6.00 31.77
CA LYS A 294 -7.98 7.07 32.03
C LYS A 294 -7.85 8.22 31.02
N ALA A 295 -6.64 8.57 30.58
CA ALA A 295 -6.45 9.58 29.54
C ALA A 295 -7.01 9.11 28.19
N LEU A 296 -6.79 7.83 27.85
CA LEU A 296 -7.42 7.21 26.68
C LEU A 296 -8.96 7.21 26.81
N GLU A 297 -9.50 6.84 27.97
CA GLU A 297 -10.95 6.92 28.21
C GLU A 297 -11.47 8.36 28.07
N THR A 298 -10.75 9.32 28.62
CA THR A 298 -11.12 10.75 28.57
C THR A 298 -11.26 11.19 27.12
N PHE A 299 -10.30 10.85 26.26
CA PHE A 299 -10.41 11.09 24.82
C PHE A 299 -11.70 10.52 24.22
N LEU A 300 -11.97 9.23 24.48
CA LEU A 300 -13.11 8.51 23.92
C LEU A 300 -14.46 9.02 24.45
N VAL A 301 -14.53 9.42 25.72
CA VAL A 301 -15.71 10.05 26.31
C VAL A 301 -15.94 11.42 25.68
N THR A 302 -14.89 12.22 25.50
CA THR A 302 -15.00 13.55 24.90
C THR A 302 -15.51 13.46 23.47
N ILE A 303 -14.89 12.64 22.61
CA ILE A 303 -15.30 12.55 21.20
C ILE A 303 -16.71 11.95 21.04
N THR A 304 -17.16 11.07 21.95
CA THR A 304 -18.51 10.49 21.91
C THR A 304 -19.57 11.35 22.62
N GLY A 305 -19.22 12.56 23.09
CA GLY A 305 -20.11 13.48 23.79
C GLY A 305 -21.28 14.01 22.94
N ASN A 306 -22.21 14.73 23.57
CA ASN A 306 -23.53 15.07 22.97
C ASN A 306 -23.59 16.37 22.14
N ASP A 307 -22.47 17.05 21.90
CA ASP A 307 -22.45 18.38 21.25
C ASP A 307 -21.70 18.40 19.90
N HIS A 308 -21.50 17.22 19.32
CA HIS A 308 -20.69 17.03 18.12
C HIS A 308 -21.55 16.82 16.86
N SER A 309 -20.95 17.01 15.68
CA SER A 309 -21.61 16.69 14.41
C SER A 309 -21.80 15.17 14.26
N ASP A 310 -22.77 14.75 13.45
CA ASP A 310 -23.07 13.31 13.27
C ASP A 310 -21.91 12.51 12.67
N THR A 311 -20.92 13.17 12.05
CA THR A 311 -19.73 12.54 11.47
C THR A 311 -18.49 12.66 12.36
N TYR A 312 -18.60 13.22 13.56
CA TYR A 312 -17.44 13.57 14.38
C TYR A 312 -16.67 12.33 14.83
N VAL A 313 -17.34 11.40 15.51
CA VAL A 313 -16.75 10.12 15.94
C VAL A 313 -16.29 9.32 14.73
N ASP A 314 -17.12 9.23 13.69
CA ASP A 314 -16.81 8.55 12.44
C ASP A 314 -15.49 9.03 11.83
N THR A 315 -15.28 10.35 11.77
CA THR A 315 -14.05 10.95 11.21
C THR A 315 -12.83 10.67 12.09
N TYR A 316 -12.96 10.80 13.42
CA TYR A 316 -11.88 10.47 14.35
C TYR A 316 -11.47 9.01 14.23
N MET A 317 -12.43 8.09 14.35
CA MET A 317 -12.17 6.66 14.33
C MET A 317 -11.59 6.21 12.99
N THR A 318 -12.09 6.72 11.85
CA THR A 318 -11.50 6.38 10.54
C THR A 318 -10.04 6.80 10.44
N LYS A 319 -9.71 8.05 10.80
CA LYS A 319 -8.33 8.55 10.69
C LYS A 319 -7.39 7.88 11.70
N LEU A 320 -7.86 7.57 12.90
CA LEU A 320 -7.08 6.82 13.91
C LEU A 320 -6.85 5.37 13.49
N SER A 321 -7.88 4.69 13.01
CA SER A 321 -7.74 3.33 12.45
C SER A 321 -6.80 3.31 11.23
N ALA A 322 -6.79 4.37 10.40
CA ALA A 322 -5.81 4.52 9.33
C ALA A 322 -4.38 4.70 9.87
N GLY A 323 -4.20 5.50 10.93
CA GLY A 323 -2.92 5.62 11.65
C GLY A 323 -2.40 4.28 12.15
N GLY A 324 -3.28 3.43 12.70
CA GLY A 324 -2.92 2.07 13.10
C GLY A 324 -2.54 1.14 11.94
N VAL A 325 -3.14 1.31 10.77
CA VAL A 325 -2.71 0.57 9.57
C VAL A 325 -1.32 1.01 9.11
N ILE A 326 -1.01 2.30 9.17
CA ILE A 326 0.34 2.81 8.86
C ILE A 326 1.36 2.26 9.86
N PHE A 327 1.01 2.23 11.15
CA PHE A 327 1.85 1.69 12.23
C PHE A 327 2.15 0.20 12.05
N SER A 328 1.10 -0.60 11.84
CA SER A 328 1.24 -2.03 11.57
C SER A 328 1.98 -2.32 10.27
N THR A 329 1.86 -1.47 9.24
CA THR A 329 2.65 -1.57 8.00
C THR A 329 4.15 -1.41 8.28
N ALA A 330 4.54 -0.48 9.15
CA ALA A 330 5.94 -0.32 9.54
C ALA A 330 6.46 -1.56 10.29
N ILE A 331 5.71 -2.10 11.26
CA ILE A 331 6.08 -3.34 11.96
C ILE A 331 6.22 -4.50 10.98
N SER A 332 5.23 -4.66 10.10
CA SER A 332 5.20 -5.74 9.11
C SER A 332 6.39 -5.67 8.16
N GLY A 333 6.76 -4.47 7.71
CA GLY A 333 7.93 -4.26 6.88
C GLY A 333 9.23 -4.65 7.60
N GLN A 334 9.37 -4.33 8.89
CA GLN A 334 10.54 -4.77 9.65
C GLN A 334 10.57 -6.30 9.77
N ALA A 335 9.42 -6.90 10.10
CA ALA A 335 9.31 -8.33 10.28
C ALA A 335 9.66 -9.10 9.00
N THR A 336 9.10 -8.74 7.84
CA THR A 336 9.42 -9.42 6.57
C THR A 336 10.84 -9.16 6.09
N SER A 337 11.43 -8.00 6.41
CA SER A 337 12.81 -7.67 6.04
C SER A 337 13.85 -8.60 6.69
N VAL A 338 13.60 -9.05 7.93
CA VAL A 338 14.51 -9.94 8.67
C VAL A 338 14.33 -11.41 8.31
N MET A 339 13.22 -11.78 7.66
CA MET A 339 12.96 -13.16 7.27
C MET A 339 13.90 -13.62 6.15
N PRO A 340 14.52 -14.80 6.26
CA PRO A 340 15.49 -15.25 5.27
C PRO A 340 14.84 -15.71 3.96
N ASP A 341 15.49 -15.37 2.84
CA ASP A 341 15.21 -15.95 1.52
C ASP A 341 16.12 -17.16 1.29
N VAL A 342 15.49 -18.32 1.09
CA VAL A 342 16.12 -19.64 0.96
C VAL A 342 17.17 -19.66 -0.16
N ASP A 343 16.93 -18.97 -1.27
CA ASP A 343 17.80 -19.04 -2.45
C ASP A 343 19.17 -18.37 -2.22
N ASN A 344 19.29 -17.52 -1.20
CA ASN A 344 20.55 -16.86 -0.85
C ASN A 344 21.53 -17.78 -0.12
N TYR A 345 21.07 -18.94 0.37
CA TYR A 345 21.88 -19.85 1.18
C TYR A 345 22.61 -20.92 0.38
N LYS A 346 22.34 -21.08 -0.93
CA LYS A 346 23.06 -22.00 -1.84
C LYS A 346 23.30 -23.41 -1.24
N ASN A 347 22.27 -24.01 -0.67
CA ASN A 347 22.27 -25.32 0.02
C ASN A 347 22.87 -25.36 1.44
N ASP A 348 23.25 -24.22 2.03
CA ASP A 348 23.53 -24.09 3.47
C ASP A 348 22.24 -23.84 4.25
N TYR A 349 21.38 -24.85 4.27
CA TYR A 349 20.08 -24.80 4.93
C TYR A 349 20.18 -24.83 6.46
N ALA A 350 21.29 -25.31 7.02
CA ALA A 350 21.58 -25.17 8.44
C ALA A 350 21.74 -23.70 8.82
N ARG A 351 22.47 -22.90 8.02
CA ARG A 351 22.56 -21.46 8.23
C ARG A 351 21.22 -20.76 8.05
N TYR A 352 20.44 -21.14 7.03
CA TYR A 352 19.06 -20.66 6.86
C TYR A 352 18.22 -20.85 8.14
N MET A 353 18.30 -22.03 8.77
CA MET A 353 17.53 -22.32 9.99
C MET A 353 17.98 -21.50 11.20
N VAL A 354 19.29 -21.25 11.34
CA VAL A 354 19.80 -20.36 12.39
C VAL A 354 19.22 -18.95 12.20
N ASP A 355 19.27 -18.43 10.98
CA ASP A 355 18.84 -17.07 10.68
C ASP A 355 17.32 -16.92 10.76
N PHE A 356 16.57 -17.95 10.34
CA PHE A 356 15.11 -18.03 10.52
C PHE A 356 14.73 -18.00 12.01
N ASN A 357 15.39 -18.80 12.85
CA ASN A 357 15.10 -18.84 14.28
C ASN A 357 15.48 -17.53 14.99
N ASN A 358 16.57 -16.89 14.58
CA ASN A 358 16.95 -15.57 15.09
C ASN A 358 15.91 -14.50 14.72
N ALA A 359 15.46 -14.49 13.45
CA ALA A 359 14.41 -13.59 12.98
C ALA A 359 13.11 -13.82 13.75
N LYS A 360 12.68 -15.08 13.91
CA LYS A 360 11.51 -15.45 14.70
C LYS A 360 11.58 -14.96 16.14
N ALA A 361 12.72 -15.16 16.80
CA ALA A 361 12.91 -14.70 18.18
C ALA A 361 12.86 -13.17 18.29
N TYR A 362 13.47 -12.45 17.34
CA TYR A 362 13.39 -10.99 17.28
C TYR A 362 11.94 -10.52 17.07
N ILE A 363 11.22 -11.10 16.11
CA ILE A 363 9.81 -10.76 15.84
C ILE A 363 8.97 -10.97 17.10
N ALA A 364 9.03 -12.17 17.70
CA ALA A 364 8.24 -12.52 18.88
C ALA A 364 8.49 -11.62 20.09
N ASN A 365 9.73 -11.18 20.30
CA ASN A 365 10.09 -10.39 21.48
C ASN A 365 9.92 -8.88 21.27
N GLU A 366 10.16 -8.37 20.05
CA GLU A 366 10.25 -6.93 19.80
C GLU A 366 9.06 -6.37 19.00
N LEU A 367 8.50 -7.16 18.08
CA LEU A 367 7.52 -6.69 17.10
C LEU A 367 6.10 -7.16 17.42
N SER A 368 5.92 -8.43 17.77
CA SER A 368 4.61 -9.02 18.05
C SER A 368 3.88 -8.32 19.21
N PRO A 369 4.52 -7.97 20.35
CA PRO A 369 3.85 -7.24 21.43
C PRO A 369 3.38 -5.84 21.01
N LYS A 370 4.13 -5.18 20.12
CA LYS A 370 3.74 -3.89 19.56
C LYS A 370 2.57 -4.03 18.60
N MET A 371 2.60 -5.06 17.76
CA MET A 371 1.49 -5.38 16.85
C MET A 371 0.21 -5.68 17.60
N ALA A 372 0.27 -6.51 18.66
CA ALA A 372 -0.88 -6.85 19.49
C ALA A 372 -1.48 -5.60 20.17
N THR A 373 -0.64 -4.69 20.65
CA THR A 373 -1.10 -3.41 21.22
C THR A 373 -1.77 -2.52 20.18
N ALA A 374 -1.20 -2.44 18.98
CA ALA A 374 -1.81 -1.73 17.85
C ALA A 374 -3.15 -2.35 17.44
N GLN A 375 -3.26 -3.68 17.45
CA GLN A 375 -4.49 -4.42 17.15
C GLN A 375 -5.59 -4.15 18.18
N SER A 376 -5.28 -4.25 19.49
CA SER A 376 -6.23 -3.94 20.57
C SER A 376 -6.79 -2.52 20.41
N LEU A 377 -5.91 -1.54 20.19
CA LEU A 377 -6.29 -0.14 20.08
C LEU A 377 -7.16 0.12 18.84
N SER A 378 -6.75 -0.39 17.68
CA SER A 378 -7.53 -0.25 16.45
C SER A 378 -8.86 -1.02 16.51
N GLY A 379 -8.90 -2.18 17.18
CA GLY A 379 -10.14 -2.92 17.45
C GLY A 379 -11.12 -2.13 18.31
N LEU A 380 -10.64 -1.38 19.29
CA LEU A 380 -11.45 -0.45 20.09
C LEU A 380 -12.03 0.68 19.21
N PHE A 381 -11.21 1.31 18.37
CA PHE A 381 -11.66 2.38 17.47
C PHE A 381 -12.68 1.87 16.44
N ASP A 382 -12.42 0.73 15.81
CA ASP A 382 -13.34 0.08 14.88
C ASP A 382 -14.67 -0.26 15.59
N THR A 383 -14.64 -0.75 16.83
CA THR A 383 -15.85 -1.03 17.62
C THR A 383 -16.67 0.24 17.87
N ILE A 384 -16.02 1.32 18.32
CA ILE A 384 -16.69 2.59 18.65
C ILE A 384 -17.39 3.17 17.42
N ARG A 385 -16.72 3.12 16.26
CA ARG A 385 -17.31 3.56 14.99
C ARG A 385 -18.47 2.67 14.57
N LEU A 386 -18.30 1.36 14.56
CA LEU A 386 -19.34 0.42 14.10
C LEU A 386 -20.59 0.43 14.98
N MET A 387 -20.44 0.78 16.25
CA MET A 387 -21.59 1.01 17.14
C MET A 387 -22.29 2.35 16.91
N GLY A 388 -21.73 3.25 16.09
CA GLY A 388 -22.26 4.58 15.84
C GLY A 388 -22.33 5.45 17.09
N LEU A 389 -21.37 5.29 18.02
CA LEU A 389 -21.35 6.06 19.26
C LEU A 389 -21.19 7.56 18.98
N GLY A 390 -21.81 8.40 19.81
CA GLY A 390 -21.83 9.86 19.66
C GLY A 390 -22.78 10.37 18.56
N LYS A 391 -23.30 9.52 17.68
CA LYS A 391 -24.22 9.92 16.60
C LYS A 391 -25.63 10.16 17.12
N LYS A 392 -26.25 11.27 16.71
CA LYS A 392 -27.66 11.53 16.99
C LYS A 392 -28.53 10.87 15.92
N THR A 393 -29.36 9.92 16.30
CA THR A 393 -30.29 9.27 15.37
C THR A 393 -31.68 9.89 15.48
N GLU A 394 -32.21 10.45 14.40
CA GLU A 394 -33.60 10.94 14.31
C GLU A 394 -34.47 9.89 13.61
N PRO A 395 -35.73 9.66 14.04
CA PRO A 395 -36.57 8.69 13.36
C PRO A 395 -37.10 9.25 12.03
N PRO A 396 -37.14 8.42 10.98
CA PRO A 396 -37.60 8.85 9.66
C PRO A 396 -39.10 9.18 9.64
N GLY A 397 -39.49 10.22 8.90
CA GLY A 397 -40.88 10.52 8.55
C GLY A 397 -41.49 11.77 9.20
N ILE A 398 -42.76 12.04 8.85
CA ILE A 398 -43.59 13.09 9.45
C ILE A 398 -44.29 12.49 10.67
N HIS A 399 -44.07 13.06 11.85
CA HIS A 399 -44.56 12.53 13.11
C HIS A 399 -45.77 13.32 13.65
N PHE A 400 -46.83 12.60 14.04
CA PHE A 400 -48.02 13.18 14.70
C PHE A 400 -48.14 12.61 16.12
N GLY A 401 -48.36 13.46 17.12
CA GLY A 401 -48.46 13.04 18.54
C GLY A 401 -47.12 12.99 19.25
N ASN A 402 -46.98 12.17 20.28
CA ASN A 402 -45.71 11.96 20.97
C ASN A 402 -44.79 11.12 20.09
N TYR A 403 -43.60 11.62 19.75
CA TYR A 403 -42.63 10.88 18.93
C TYR A 403 -41.23 10.99 19.51
N LYS A 404 -40.40 9.98 19.25
CA LYS A 404 -38.97 10.05 19.56
C LYS A 404 -38.36 11.10 18.63
N SER A 405 -37.70 12.13 19.14
CA SER A 405 -37.04 13.15 18.33
C SER A 405 -35.54 12.88 18.17
N GLY A 406 -34.97 11.99 18.99
CA GLY A 406 -33.57 11.63 18.89
C GLY A 406 -33.21 10.45 19.80
N SER A 407 -32.11 9.78 19.49
CA SER A 407 -31.33 9.05 20.49
C SER A 407 -29.84 9.21 20.26
N THR A 408 -29.09 9.13 21.35
CA THR A 408 -27.64 9.14 21.33
C THR A 408 -27.12 8.04 22.25
N GLN A 409 -26.00 7.43 21.88
CA GLN A 409 -25.30 6.44 22.69
C GLN A 409 -23.84 6.86 22.84
N THR A 410 -23.35 6.97 24.08
CA THR A 410 -22.01 7.50 24.37
C THR A 410 -21.26 6.54 25.30
N ILE A 411 -19.95 6.70 25.41
CA ILE A 411 -19.17 5.94 26.41
C ILE A 411 -19.45 6.50 27.81
N LYS A 412 -19.56 5.62 28.80
CA LYS A 412 -19.68 5.98 30.21
C LYS A 412 -18.29 6.23 30.79
N THR A 413 -18.07 7.42 31.32
CA THR A 413 -16.87 7.76 32.10
C THR A 413 -16.66 6.76 33.25
N GLY A 414 -15.40 6.35 33.45
CA GLY A 414 -14.95 5.40 34.45
C GLY A 414 -15.34 3.95 34.17
N SER A 415 -15.65 3.59 32.92
CA SER A 415 -16.05 2.23 32.53
C SER A 415 -15.07 1.49 31.65
N LEU A 416 -14.11 2.16 31.01
CA LEU A 416 -13.11 1.52 30.16
C LEU A 416 -12.15 0.68 31.02
N ALA A 417 -12.02 -0.58 30.64
CA ALA A 417 -11.13 -1.55 31.24
C ALA A 417 -10.52 -2.45 30.17
N LEU A 418 -9.38 -3.06 30.50
CA LEU A 418 -8.71 -4.05 29.68
C LEU A 418 -8.75 -5.41 30.39
N ASP A 419 -9.06 -6.47 29.65
CA ASP A 419 -9.06 -7.86 30.09
C ASP A 419 -8.20 -8.68 29.11
N GLY A 420 -6.93 -8.91 29.46
CA GLY A 420 -5.92 -9.37 28.51
C GLY A 420 -5.69 -8.33 27.42
N ASP A 421 -5.91 -8.69 26.16
CA ASP A 421 -5.88 -7.77 25.01
C ASP A 421 -7.27 -7.24 24.61
N ASN A 422 -8.31 -7.64 25.33
CA ASN A 422 -9.70 -7.30 25.05
C ASN A 422 -10.11 -6.04 25.81
N PHE A 423 -10.91 -5.19 25.18
CA PHE A 423 -11.50 -4.03 25.85
C PHE A 423 -12.89 -4.32 26.36
N VAL A 424 -13.19 -3.79 27.53
CA VAL A 424 -14.53 -3.81 28.13
C VAL A 424 -14.91 -2.39 28.51
N PHE A 425 -16.09 -1.95 28.10
CA PHE A 425 -16.62 -0.65 28.50
C PHE A 425 -18.15 -0.67 28.60
N THR A 426 -18.71 0.39 29.18
CA THR A 426 -20.16 0.58 29.29
C THR A 426 -20.58 1.78 28.47
N THR A 427 -21.71 1.66 27.78
CA THR A 427 -22.33 2.77 27.06
C THR A 427 -23.57 3.27 27.80
N LYS A 428 -23.83 4.58 27.67
CA LYS A 428 -25.06 5.23 28.12
C LYS A 428 -25.87 5.59 26.90
N ARG A 429 -27.14 5.20 26.87
CA ARG A 429 -28.07 5.57 25.81
C ARG A 429 -29.14 6.49 26.34
N SER A 430 -29.40 7.57 25.62
CA SER A 430 -30.49 8.50 25.90
C SER A 430 -31.44 8.57 24.71
N GLU A 431 -32.73 8.75 24.99
CA GLU A 431 -33.74 9.03 23.98
C GLU A 431 -34.45 10.32 24.32
N THR A 432 -34.51 11.24 23.37
CA THR A 432 -35.31 12.46 23.48
C THR A 432 -36.64 12.26 22.77
N TRP A 433 -37.72 12.62 23.44
CA TRP A 433 -39.09 12.51 22.96
C TRP A 433 -39.72 13.90 22.86
N ALA A 434 -40.26 14.21 21.68
CA ALA A 434 -41.06 15.41 21.44
C ALA A 434 -42.53 15.11 21.75
N LYS A 435 -43.11 15.92 22.64
CA LYS A 435 -44.50 15.79 23.11
C LYS A 435 -45.27 17.10 22.82
N PRO A 436 -46.24 17.10 21.91
CA PRO A 436 -47.11 18.25 21.69
C PRO A 436 -48.03 18.46 22.90
N ARG A 437 -47.94 19.64 23.53
CA ARG A 437 -48.74 20.01 24.71
C ARG A 437 -49.13 21.49 24.62
N ASN A 438 -50.43 21.77 24.66
CA ASN A 438 -51.00 23.13 24.64
C ASN A 438 -50.48 24.03 23.50
N GLY A 439 -50.29 23.49 22.30
CA GLY A 439 -49.82 24.25 21.14
C GLY A 439 -48.29 24.44 21.05
N PHE A 440 -47.51 23.89 21.98
CA PHE A 440 -46.04 23.89 21.95
C PHE A 440 -45.48 22.46 21.95
N ILE A 441 -44.23 22.29 21.51
CA ILE A 441 -43.50 21.02 21.60
C ILE A 441 -42.64 21.05 22.86
N GLN A 442 -42.85 20.10 23.78
CA GLN A 442 -41.97 19.85 24.91
C GLN A 442 -41.05 18.67 24.61
N TYR A 443 -39.76 18.80 24.93
CA TYR A 443 -38.79 17.70 24.79
C TYR A 443 -38.51 17.07 26.16
N GLU A 444 -38.55 15.75 26.21
CA GLU A 444 -38.23 14.97 27.40
C GLU A 444 -37.15 13.94 27.07
N THR A 445 -36.01 13.99 27.75
CA THR A 445 -34.92 13.04 27.57
C THR A 445 -34.97 11.97 28.65
N LYS A 446 -34.96 10.71 28.22
CA LYS A 446 -34.93 9.54 29.10
C LYS A 446 -33.64 8.77 28.89
N ASN A 447 -32.94 8.50 29.98
CA ASN A 447 -31.81 7.58 29.97
C ASN A 447 -32.32 6.14 29.98
N LEU A 448 -31.80 5.32 29.07
CA LEU A 448 -32.04 3.89 29.01
C LEU A 448 -31.04 3.15 29.91
N LYS A 449 -31.20 1.82 29.99
CA LYS A 449 -30.25 0.99 30.74
C LYS A 449 -28.89 1.04 30.06
N ASP A 450 -27.87 1.16 30.90
CA ASP A 450 -26.48 1.01 30.50
C ASP A 450 -26.26 -0.36 29.82
N GLU A 451 -25.42 -0.38 28.78
CA GLU A 451 -25.09 -1.58 28.03
C GLU A 451 -23.59 -1.84 28.10
N LYS A 452 -23.22 -3.08 28.45
CA LYS A 452 -21.83 -3.53 28.48
C LYS A 452 -21.41 -3.95 27.06
N VAL A 453 -20.23 -3.49 26.65
CA VAL A 453 -19.60 -3.82 25.37
C VAL A 453 -18.29 -4.53 25.66
N ASN A 454 -18.03 -5.61 24.93
CA ASN A 454 -16.75 -6.31 24.95
C ASN A 454 -16.20 -6.31 23.52
N THR A 455 -14.98 -5.81 23.35
CA THR A 455 -14.22 -5.83 22.10
C THR A 455 -13.17 -6.92 22.25
N ASN A 456 -13.38 -8.03 21.54
CA ASN A 456 -12.54 -9.23 21.66
C ASN A 456 -11.65 -9.37 20.43
N ILE A 457 -10.36 -9.59 20.66
CA ILE A 457 -9.37 -9.84 19.63
C ILE A 457 -9.19 -11.36 19.47
N TYR A 458 -9.12 -11.83 18.23
CA TYR A 458 -8.85 -13.23 17.91
C TYR A 458 -7.80 -13.31 16.83
N ASN A 459 -6.94 -14.33 16.92
CA ASN A 459 -5.89 -14.61 15.93
C ASN A 459 -6.30 -15.72 14.96
N ASN A 460 -7.59 -16.08 14.89
CA ASN A 460 -8.09 -17.12 14.01
C ASN A 460 -9.35 -16.68 13.26
N PRO A 461 -9.58 -17.21 12.06
CA PRO A 461 -10.71 -16.81 11.23
C PRO A 461 -12.05 -17.34 11.76
N GLU A 462 -12.07 -18.53 12.38
CA GLU A 462 -13.31 -19.20 12.84
C GLU A 462 -14.08 -18.36 13.87
N SER A 463 -13.35 -17.69 14.77
CA SER A 463 -13.94 -16.82 15.80
C SER A 463 -14.64 -15.60 15.20
N ILE A 464 -14.22 -15.16 14.01
CA ILE A 464 -14.82 -14.04 13.29
C ILE A 464 -15.98 -14.49 12.40
N GLN A 465 -15.89 -15.68 11.79
CA GLN A 465 -16.93 -16.22 10.90
C GLN A 465 -18.29 -16.38 11.55
N ASN A 466 -18.29 -16.66 12.85
CA ASN A 466 -19.52 -16.84 13.63
C ASN A 466 -20.19 -15.50 13.99
N ALA A 467 -19.57 -14.37 13.69
CA ALA A 467 -20.11 -13.04 13.94
C ALA A 467 -20.78 -12.46 12.67
N GLN A 468 -21.78 -11.62 12.87
CA GLN A 468 -22.47 -10.98 11.74
C GLN A 468 -21.57 -9.91 11.11
N MET A 469 -21.40 -9.97 9.77
CA MET A 469 -20.73 -8.93 9.00
C MET A 469 -21.74 -7.85 8.60
N LEU A 470 -21.58 -6.62 9.10
CA LEU A 470 -22.45 -5.48 8.79
C LEU A 470 -22.02 -4.78 7.49
N LYS A 471 -22.96 -4.17 6.77
CA LYS A 471 -22.66 -3.36 5.58
C LYS A 471 -21.73 -2.18 5.89
N GLU A 472 -21.90 -1.54 7.05
CA GLU A 472 -21.07 -0.41 7.52
C GLU A 472 -19.59 -0.79 7.73
N ILE A 473 -19.29 -2.09 7.85
CA ILE A 473 -17.91 -2.60 7.86
C ILE A 473 -17.22 -2.40 6.50
N LYS A 474 -17.96 -2.54 5.38
CA LYS A 474 -17.39 -2.34 4.04
C LYS A 474 -17.00 -0.87 3.83
N ASP A 475 -17.92 0.04 4.18
CA ASP A 475 -17.70 1.48 4.05
C ASP A 475 -16.54 1.94 4.94
N LEU A 476 -16.45 1.43 6.18
CA LEU A 476 -15.30 1.69 7.07
C LEU A 476 -13.98 1.19 6.46
N LYS A 477 -13.96 -0.01 5.87
CA LYS A 477 -12.77 -0.51 5.18
C LYS A 477 -12.39 0.44 4.05
N GLU A 478 -13.29 0.71 3.11
CA GLU A 478 -13.06 1.61 1.98
C GLU A 478 -12.48 2.99 2.40
N GLU A 479 -13.09 3.63 3.40
CA GLU A 479 -12.62 4.94 3.89
C GLU A 479 -11.21 4.88 4.49
N ARG A 480 -10.95 3.88 5.34
CA ARG A 480 -9.63 3.67 5.97
C ARG A 480 -8.56 3.39 4.92
N GLU A 481 -8.89 2.55 3.96
CA GLU A 481 -8.00 2.13 2.88
C GLU A 481 -7.64 3.31 1.97
N GLN A 482 -8.62 4.13 1.62
CA GLN A 482 -8.40 5.35 0.86
C GLN A 482 -7.49 6.32 1.62
N ALA A 483 -7.70 6.50 2.93
CA ALA A 483 -6.85 7.34 3.76
C ALA A 483 -5.40 6.85 3.81
N VAL A 484 -5.18 5.53 3.92
CA VAL A 484 -3.85 4.91 3.87
C VAL A 484 -3.21 5.07 2.49
N LYS A 485 -3.95 4.81 1.40
CA LYS A 485 -3.48 5.02 0.02
C LYS A 485 -3.05 6.46 -0.21
N ASP A 486 -3.88 7.42 0.18
CA ASP A 486 -3.60 8.84 -0.01
C ASP A 486 -2.41 9.32 0.82
N PHE A 487 -2.24 8.78 2.03
CA PHE A 487 -1.03 9.01 2.82
C PHE A 487 0.23 8.54 2.09
N TRP A 488 0.23 7.30 1.58
CA TRP A 488 1.40 6.71 0.92
C TRP A 488 1.68 7.26 -0.47
N LYS A 489 0.67 7.78 -1.20
CA LYS A 489 0.88 8.55 -2.43
C LYS A 489 1.81 9.76 -2.23
N GLY A 490 1.88 10.30 -1.01
CA GLY A 490 2.82 11.36 -0.63
C GLY A 490 4.31 10.95 -0.67
N MET A 491 4.66 9.67 -0.84
CA MET A 491 6.04 9.20 -0.96
C MET A 491 6.64 9.46 -2.35
N ALA A 492 7.57 10.41 -2.47
CA ALA A 492 8.24 10.69 -3.73
C ALA A 492 9.61 10.01 -3.87
N LYS A 493 9.93 9.53 -5.09
CA LYS A 493 11.28 9.17 -5.52
C LYS A 493 11.98 10.42 -6.03
N THR A 494 13.14 10.75 -5.48
CA THR A 494 14.03 11.81 -5.97
C THR A 494 15.29 11.17 -6.55
N ALA A 495 16.11 11.96 -7.26
CA ALA A 495 17.42 11.52 -7.73
C ALA A 495 18.37 11.13 -6.57
N THR A 496 18.10 11.65 -5.37
CA THR A 496 18.92 11.50 -4.16
C THR A 496 18.37 10.50 -3.15
N GLY A 497 17.27 9.79 -3.47
CA GLY A 497 16.63 8.85 -2.55
C GLY A 497 15.10 8.93 -2.56
N TYR A 498 14.48 8.52 -1.46
CA TYR A 498 13.03 8.66 -1.27
C TYR A 498 12.75 9.58 -0.08
N VAL A 499 11.65 10.33 -0.15
CA VAL A 499 11.18 11.10 1.00
C VAL A 499 9.78 10.67 1.39
N LEU A 500 9.62 10.46 2.69
CA LEU A 500 8.43 9.90 3.32
C LEU A 500 7.38 11.00 3.56
N PRO A 501 6.08 10.65 3.64
CA PRO A 501 5.03 11.60 3.96
C PRO A 501 5.21 12.11 5.40
N PRO A 502 4.85 13.37 5.70
CA PRO A 502 4.86 13.87 7.07
C PRO A 502 4.08 13.00 8.05
N GLY A 503 4.59 12.84 9.27
CA GLY A 503 3.99 12.00 10.31
C GLY A 503 4.22 10.49 10.12
N PHE A 504 4.85 10.07 9.01
CA PHE A 504 5.29 8.68 8.87
C PHE A 504 6.44 8.36 9.82
N ASP A 505 7.41 9.27 9.92
CA ASP A 505 8.55 9.15 10.83
C ASP A 505 8.10 8.94 12.27
N THR A 506 7.06 9.63 12.72
CA THR A 506 6.53 9.46 14.09
C THR A 506 5.99 8.06 14.32
N VAL A 507 5.15 7.60 13.40
CA VAL A 507 4.56 6.25 13.45
C VAL A 507 5.65 5.19 13.34
N ALA A 508 6.59 5.37 12.42
CA ALA A 508 7.68 4.43 12.19
C ALA A 508 8.66 4.39 13.37
N ASN A 509 9.12 5.53 13.89
CA ASN A 509 10.01 5.60 15.06
C ASN A 509 9.42 4.93 16.31
N MET A 510 8.09 4.95 16.46
CA MET A 510 7.42 4.25 17.56
C MET A 510 7.29 2.75 17.27
N ALA A 511 6.81 2.41 16.07
CA ALA A 511 6.65 1.02 15.63
C ALA A 511 7.98 0.26 15.70
N ILE A 512 9.07 0.87 15.25
CA ILE A 512 10.40 0.29 15.12
C ILE A 512 11.46 1.34 15.46
N ASP A 513 12.60 0.92 16.00
CA ASP A 513 13.71 1.85 16.23
C ASP A 513 14.22 2.39 14.88
N ALA A 514 13.90 3.63 14.56
CA ALA A 514 14.16 4.22 13.25
C ALA A 514 15.64 4.51 12.95
N SER A 515 16.56 4.27 13.90
CA SER A 515 17.98 4.13 13.57
C SER A 515 18.23 3.03 12.53
N THR A 516 17.29 2.09 12.39
CA THR A 516 17.26 1.05 11.34
C THR A 516 16.67 1.55 10.01
N ILE A 517 15.80 2.57 10.01
CA ILE A 517 15.24 3.11 8.76
C ILE A 517 16.31 3.99 8.12
N LYS A 518 17.07 3.42 7.19
CA LYS A 518 18.03 4.18 6.39
C LYS A 518 17.29 5.25 5.59
N LYS A 519 17.28 6.49 6.11
CA LYS A 519 17.05 7.69 5.31
C LYS A 519 18.15 7.71 4.26
N THR A 520 17.82 7.36 3.02
CA THR A 520 18.77 7.49 1.92
C THR A 520 18.97 8.98 1.66
N GLU A 521 19.99 9.56 2.28
CA GLU A 521 20.65 10.76 1.79
C GLU A 521 21.94 10.34 1.06
N ASP A 522 22.23 11.06 -0.01
CA ASP A 522 23.02 10.60 -1.16
C ASP A 522 24.55 10.70 -0.98
N TYR A 523 25.27 9.77 -1.62
CA TYR A 523 26.72 9.71 -1.96
C TYR A 523 27.82 9.79 -0.87
N GLY A 524 28.83 8.92 -1.03
CA GLY A 524 30.23 9.26 -0.68
C GLY A 524 30.87 8.50 0.48
N GLY A 525 30.84 7.17 0.46
CA GLY A 525 31.49 6.36 1.49
C GLY A 525 31.40 4.87 1.24
N ILE A 526 31.91 4.41 0.09
CA ILE A 526 32.72 3.18 0.18
C ILE A 526 33.77 3.50 1.25
N LEU A 527 34.09 2.49 2.06
CA LEU A 527 35.11 2.45 3.11
C LEU A 527 34.49 2.68 4.51
N ALA A 528 34.61 1.77 5.47
CA ALA A 528 35.63 0.76 5.61
C ALA A 528 35.15 -0.34 6.57
N ASP A 529 35.30 -1.58 6.11
CA ASP A 529 35.51 -2.81 6.86
C ASP A 529 34.54 -3.19 7.99
N GLY A 530 33.78 -4.26 7.74
CA GLY A 530 33.26 -5.09 8.84
C GLY A 530 32.14 -6.07 8.50
N THR A 531 32.44 -7.14 7.74
CA THR A 531 31.66 -8.39 7.59
C THR A 531 30.31 -8.25 6.85
N GLY A 532 30.10 -8.73 5.63
CA GLY A 532 30.61 -9.95 5.02
C GLY A 532 29.74 -11.17 5.37
N LEU A 533 28.41 -11.09 5.12
CA LEU A 533 27.42 -12.16 4.88
C LEU A 533 26.02 -11.47 4.84
N TYR A 534 25.07 -12.01 4.06
CA TYR A 534 23.74 -11.44 3.69
C TYR A 534 23.66 -10.61 2.40
N ASN A 535 23.92 -11.27 1.27
CA ASN A 535 23.37 -10.86 -0.01
C ASN A 535 22.04 -11.58 -0.24
N GLY A 536 20.94 -10.95 0.17
CA GLY A 536 19.61 -11.19 -0.39
C GLY A 536 19.13 -9.98 -1.18
N LYS A 537 18.02 -10.12 -1.93
CA LYS A 537 17.44 -9.08 -2.81
C LYS A 537 17.10 -7.72 -2.14
N TYR A 538 17.31 -7.58 -0.84
CA TYR A 538 17.23 -6.31 -0.12
C TYR A 538 18.57 -6.10 0.60
N SER A 539 19.33 -5.09 0.16
CA SER A 539 20.75 -4.91 0.49
C SER A 539 21.01 -4.50 1.95
N GLU A 540 21.93 -5.24 2.58
CA GLU A 540 22.94 -4.80 3.56
C GLU A 540 22.55 -3.70 4.58
N SER A 541 21.86 -4.14 5.64
CA SER A 541 21.78 -3.62 7.03
C SER A 541 20.37 -3.89 7.55
N VAL A 542 20.20 -4.20 8.84
CA VAL A 542 18.87 -4.30 9.47
C VAL A 542 18.16 -2.95 9.32
N GLY A 543 17.23 -2.85 8.37
CA GLY A 543 16.57 -1.61 8.04
C GLY A 543 15.46 -1.76 7.01
N ILE A 544 14.32 -1.12 7.26
CA ILE A 544 13.19 -1.13 6.32
C ILE A 544 13.54 -0.28 5.09
N THR A 545 13.45 -0.90 3.92
CA THR A 545 13.52 -0.20 2.63
C THR A 545 12.12 0.15 2.12
N LYS A 546 12.00 1.14 1.24
CA LYS A 546 10.72 1.48 0.60
C LYS A 546 10.16 0.29 -0.21
N ASP A 547 11.00 -0.50 -0.86
CA ASP A 547 10.54 -1.66 -1.64
C ASP A 547 9.88 -2.70 -0.73
N VAL A 548 10.36 -2.82 0.51
CA VAL A 548 9.70 -3.65 1.54
C VAL A 548 8.36 -3.04 1.96
N LEU A 549 8.28 -1.73 2.20
CA LEU A 549 7.00 -1.08 2.53
C LEU A 549 5.99 -1.17 1.37
N GLY A 550 6.44 -0.95 0.13
CA GLY A 550 5.64 -1.11 -1.07
C GLY A 550 5.15 -2.55 -1.21
N HIS A 551 6.02 -3.53 -0.99
CA HIS A 551 5.64 -4.95 -0.99
C HIS A 551 4.58 -5.27 0.06
N ILE A 552 4.71 -4.76 1.30
CA ILE A 552 3.67 -4.93 2.34
C ILE A 552 2.36 -4.26 1.92
N LEU A 553 2.39 -3.10 1.28
CA LEU A 553 1.19 -2.44 0.79
C LEU A 553 0.54 -3.22 -0.35
N ASP A 554 1.32 -3.79 -1.26
CA ASP A 554 0.83 -4.62 -2.36
C ASP A 554 0.22 -5.92 -1.81
N LEU A 555 0.92 -6.60 -0.89
CA LEU A 555 0.37 -7.72 -0.12
C LEU A 555 -0.94 -7.29 0.54
N ASN A 556 -0.96 -6.14 1.21
CA ASN A 556 -2.17 -5.65 1.86
C ASN A 556 -3.31 -5.43 0.85
N SER A 557 -3.08 -4.74 -0.27
CA SER A 557 -4.11 -4.48 -1.27
C SER A 557 -4.76 -5.75 -1.79
N GLU A 558 -3.95 -6.78 -2.04
CA GLU A 558 -4.32 -7.96 -2.82
C GLU A 558 -4.94 -9.07 -1.97
N LEU A 559 -4.62 -9.02 -0.69
CA LEU A 559 -5.33 -9.73 0.35
C LEU A 559 -6.68 -9.02 0.69
N GLY A 560 -7.10 -8.04 -0.13
CA GLY A 560 -8.33 -7.27 0.01
C GLY A 560 -8.29 -6.25 1.16
N ARG A 561 -7.11 -5.90 1.67
CA ARG A 561 -6.93 -5.10 2.89
C ARG A 561 -6.86 -3.61 2.58
N ILE A 562 -6.73 -3.25 1.29
CA ILE A 562 -6.70 -1.89 0.75
C ILE A 562 -7.61 -1.68 -0.47
N ASP A 563 -8.20 -2.74 -1.05
CA ASP A 563 -9.19 -2.61 -2.13
C ASP A 563 -10.61 -2.90 -1.62
N GLY A 564 -11.43 -1.86 -1.59
CA GLY A 564 -12.79 -1.83 -1.07
C GLY A 564 -13.81 -2.78 -1.69
N ASP A 565 -13.46 -3.41 -2.80
CA ASP A 565 -14.34 -4.32 -3.55
C ASP A 565 -14.16 -5.79 -3.15
N ILE A 566 -14.07 -6.06 -1.84
CA ILE A 566 -14.17 -7.44 -1.37
C ILE A 566 -15.63 -7.88 -1.30
N GLU A 567 -16.02 -8.84 -2.15
CA GLU A 567 -17.17 -9.69 -1.87
C GLU A 567 -16.92 -10.49 -0.58
N GLU A 568 -17.90 -10.57 0.33
CA GLU A 568 -17.81 -11.28 1.63
C GLU A 568 -17.13 -12.67 1.53
N ASN A 569 -17.41 -13.40 0.45
CA ASN A 569 -16.84 -14.71 0.17
C ASN A 569 -15.32 -14.68 -0.07
N LYS A 570 -14.79 -13.64 -0.72
CA LYS A 570 -13.34 -13.48 -0.94
C LYS A 570 -12.61 -13.14 0.36
N ALA A 571 -13.21 -12.32 1.23
CA ALA A 571 -12.65 -12.03 2.56
C ALA A 571 -12.56 -13.31 3.41
N LYS A 572 -13.61 -14.13 3.41
CA LYS A 572 -13.62 -15.43 4.11
C LYS A 572 -12.61 -16.40 3.52
N LEU A 573 -12.53 -16.50 2.19
CA LEU A 573 -11.56 -17.35 1.50
C LEU A 573 -10.13 -16.97 1.87
N TYR A 574 -9.82 -15.67 1.84
CA TYR A 574 -8.52 -15.14 2.25
C TYR A 574 -8.23 -15.45 3.72
N ALA A 575 -9.20 -15.17 4.61
CA ALA A 575 -8.99 -15.37 6.03
C ALA A 575 -8.73 -16.85 6.38
N ASN A 576 -9.43 -17.76 5.70
CA ASN A 576 -9.16 -19.19 5.80
C ASN A 576 -7.79 -19.55 5.24
N LEU A 577 -7.41 -19.02 4.07
CA LEU A 577 -6.16 -19.40 3.41
C LEU A 577 -4.89 -19.01 4.19
N PHE A 578 -4.94 -17.90 4.92
CA PHE A 578 -3.77 -17.37 5.65
C PHE A 578 -3.93 -17.35 7.18
N GLY A 579 -5.05 -17.87 7.71
CA GLY A 579 -5.30 -17.95 9.15
C GLY A 579 -5.62 -16.61 9.81
N VAL A 580 -6.24 -15.69 9.09
CA VAL A 580 -6.39 -14.29 9.52
C VAL A 580 -7.41 -14.14 10.64
N GLY A 581 -6.94 -13.57 11.73
CA GLY A 581 -7.74 -13.10 12.85
C GLY A 581 -8.49 -11.79 12.63
N GLY A 582 -9.05 -11.28 13.71
CA GLY A 582 -9.83 -10.06 13.69
C GLY A 582 -10.30 -9.59 15.05
N VAL A 583 -11.22 -8.65 15.01
CA VAL A 583 -11.93 -8.16 16.17
C VAL A 583 -13.40 -8.58 16.07
N THR A 584 -13.98 -8.97 17.19
CA THR A 584 -15.44 -8.96 17.35
C THR A 584 -15.81 -7.94 18.40
N TYR A 585 -16.99 -7.36 18.28
CA TYR A 585 -17.61 -6.70 19.42
C TYR A 585 -18.91 -7.38 19.77
N ARG A 586 -19.12 -7.54 21.06
CA ARG A 586 -20.27 -8.20 21.65
C ARG A 586 -20.98 -7.25 22.59
N THR A 587 -22.25 -7.02 22.29
CA THR A 587 -23.19 -6.36 23.20
C THR A 587 -24.03 -7.41 23.92
N ASN A 588 -25.04 -6.99 24.69
CA ASN A 588 -25.95 -7.92 25.34
C ASN A 588 -26.84 -8.69 24.36
N SER A 589 -27.00 -8.20 23.12
CA SER A 589 -27.92 -8.75 22.12
C SER A 589 -27.25 -9.24 20.84
N GLU A 590 -26.06 -8.75 20.50
CA GLU A 590 -25.46 -8.96 19.18
C GLU A 590 -23.96 -9.26 19.27
N THR A 591 -23.43 -9.95 18.27
CA THR A 591 -21.99 -10.18 18.09
C THR A 591 -21.65 -9.93 16.63
N ASN A 592 -20.83 -8.92 16.38
CA ASN A 592 -20.40 -8.49 15.05
C ASN A 592 -18.88 -8.65 14.94
N GLY A 593 -18.39 -8.92 13.73
CA GLY A 593 -16.98 -9.28 13.52
C GLY A 593 -16.37 -8.63 12.29
N LEU A 594 -15.07 -8.32 12.40
CA LEU A 594 -14.26 -7.69 11.39
C LEU A 594 -12.89 -8.38 11.35
N TYR A 595 -12.55 -9.00 10.21
CA TYR A 595 -11.18 -9.44 9.97
C TYR A 595 -10.23 -8.23 9.96
N GLN A 596 -9.11 -8.34 10.66
CA GLN A 596 -8.09 -7.30 10.80
C GLN A 596 -6.72 -7.78 10.34
N PRO A 597 -6.57 -8.19 9.07
CA PRO A 597 -5.32 -8.78 8.58
C PRO A 597 -4.11 -7.87 8.69
N ASN A 598 -4.30 -6.54 8.69
CA ASN A 598 -3.24 -5.55 8.92
C ASN A 598 -2.49 -5.74 10.22
N TYR A 599 -3.09 -6.41 11.20
CA TYR A 599 -2.53 -6.61 12.52
C TYR A 599 -2.20 -8.07 12.81
N ASP A 600 -2.45 -8.97 11.86
CA ASP A 600 -2.11 -10.39 11.99
C ASP A 600 -0.72 -10.63 11.38
N LEU A 601 0.32 -10.46 12.21
CA LEU A 601 1.71 -10.56 11.77
C LEU A 601 2.06 -11.96 11.28
N GLN A 602 1.45 -12.99 11.88
CA GLN A 602 1.61 -14.38 11.47
C GLN A 602 1.11 -14.61 10.05
N SER A 603 -0.11 -14.15 9.73
CA SER A 603 -0.65 -14.23 8.36
C SER A 603 0.22 -13.47 7.35
N ILE A 604 0.74 -12.29 7.72
CA ILE A 604 1.60 -11.48 6.84
C ILE A 604 2.91 -12.20 6.53
N LEU A 605 3.59 -12.72 7.57
CA LEU A 605 4.85 -13.46 7.42
C LEU A 605 4.67 -14.74 6.61
N TYR A 606 3.53 -15.41 6.78
CA TYR A 606 3.20 -16.57 5.98
C TYR A 606 2.97 -16.23 4.49
N ALA A 607 2.26 -15.14 4.21
CA ALA A 607 2.08 -14.66 2.83
C ALA A 607 3.42 -14.24 2.18
N ASP A 608 4.28 -13.52 2.92
CA ASP A 608 5.64 -13.15 2.49
C ASP A 608 6.50 -14.39 2.22
N ASP A 609 6.51 -15.38 3.11
CA ASP A 609 7.27 -16.63 2.92
C ASP A 609 6.79 -17.41 1.69
N ILE A 610 5.48 -17.44 1.40
CA ILE A 610 4.95 -18.05 0.17
C ILE A 610 5.48 -17.32 -1.08
N GLU A 611 5.45 -15.99 -1.11
CA GLU A 611 5.96 -15.23 -2.25
C GLU A 611 7.47 -15.40 -2.44
N LYS A 612 8.20 -15.31 -1.33
CA LYS A 612 9.66 -15.30 -1.28
C LYS A 612 10.26 -16.68 -1.50
N ASN A 613 9.72 -17.69 -0.82
CA ASN A 613 10.31 -19.03 -0.71
C ASN A 613 9.43 -20.13 -1.31
N GLY A 614 8.18 -19.83 -1.68
CA GLY A 614 7.20 -20.85 -2.02
C GLY A 614 7.05 -21.84 -0.87
N MET A 615 7.01 -23.13 -1.19
CA MET A 615 6.96 -24.19 -0.17
C MET A 615 8.34 -24.76 0.19
N LYS A 616 9.43 -24.25 -0.41
CA LYS A 616 10.79 -24.72 -0.10
C LYS A 616 11.15 -24.43 1.36
N GLY A 617 10.80 -23.23 1.85
CA GLY A 617 11.03 -22.84 3.24
C GLY A 617 10.39 -23.83 4.21
N TYR A 618 9.13 -24.20 3.96
CA TYR A 618 8.45 -25.22 4.75
C TYR A 618 9.11 -26.60 4.68
N ALA A 619 9.51 -27.07 3.49
CA ALA A 619 10.19 -28.36 3.36
C ALA A 619 11.47 -28.43 4.21
N ILE A 620 12.23 -27.33 4.29
CA ILE A 620 13.42 -27.22 5.14
C ILE A 620 13.03 -27.25 6.62
N ARG A 621 12.05 -26.43 7.02
CA ARG A 621 11.62 -26.31 8.44
C ARG A 621 11.02 -27.61 8.98
N GLU A 622 10.25 -28.33 8.17
CA GLU A 622 9.68 -29.64 8.53
C GLU A 622 10.78 -30.70 8.70
N ALA A 623 11.79 -30.72 7.81
CA ALA A 623 12.94 -31.61 7.95
C ALA A 623 13.77 -31.27 9.20
N ALA A 624 13.96 -29.98 9.51
CA ALA A 624 14.66 -29.53 10.71
C ALA A 624 13.90 -29.93 11.99
N ALA A 625 12.57 -29.83 12.01
CA ALA A 625 11.74 -30.28 13.12
C ALA A 625 11.85 -31.79 13.40
N GLN A 626 12.24 -32.58 12.38
CA GLN A 626 12.53 -34.01 12.50
C GLN A 626 13.98 -34.30 12.91
N GLY A 627 14.76 -33.28 13.29
CA GLY A 627 16.14 -33.41 13.75
C GLY A 627 17.17 -33.63 12.64
N GLN A 628 16.83 -33.33 11.39
CA GLN A 628 17.76 -33.48 10.26
C GLN A 628 18.87 -32.42 10.29
N CYS A 629 20.10 -32.84 9.93
CA CYS A 629 21.22 -31.93 9.67
C CYS A 629 21.20 -31.42 8.22
N ASN A 630 22.14 -30.55 7.84
CA ASN A 630 22.16 -29.87 6.54
C ASN A 630 21.93 -30.79 5.33
N ASP A 631 22.56 -31.97 5.30
CA ASP A 631 22.39 -32.94 4.21
C ASP A 631 20.95 -33.46 4.11
N GLY A 632 20.29 -33.70 5.26
CA GLY A 632 18.88 -34.08 5.32
C GLY A 632 17.94 -32.94 4.94
N LEU A 633 18.29 -31.69 5.28
CA LEU A 633 17.55 -30.50 4.83
C LEU A 633 17.65 -30.34 3.31
N ALA A 634 18.84 -30.53 2.75
CA ALA A 634 19.06 -30.49 1.31
C ALA A 634 18.30 -31.60 0.58
N ALA A 635 18.34 -32.83 1.12
CA ALA A 635 17.57 -33.95 0.59
C ALA A 635 16.05 -33.65 0.58
N ALA A 636 15.53 -32.95 1.59
CA ALA A 636 14.12 -32.54 1.63
C ALA A 636 13.78 -31.53 0.54
N VAL A 637 14.66 -30.56 0.25
CA VAL A 637 14.47 -29.61 -0.86
C VAL A 637 14.55 -30.32 -2.22
N GLU A 638 15.47 -31.26 -2.40
CA GLU A 638 15.58 -32.06 -3.62
C GLU A 638 14.35 -32.97 -3.82
N GLU A 639 13.85 -33.60 -2.76
CA GLU A 639 12.60 -34.37 -2.78
C GLU A 639 11.42 -33.49 -3.18
N PHE A 640 11.27 -32.33 -2.52
CA PHE A 640 10.23 -31.35 -2.86
C PHE A 640 10.29 -30.93 -4.33
N ASN A 641 11.48 -30.55 -4.82
CA ASN A 641 11.64 -30.12 -6.21
C ASN A 641 11.30 -31.22 -7.21
N ARG A 642 11.70 -32.47 -6.94
CA ARG A 642 11.34 -33.62 -7.79
C ARG A 642 9.83 -33.85 -7.83
N ASN A 643 9.15 -33.74 -6.69
CA ASN A 643 7.68 -33.88 -6.62
C ASN A 643 7.00 -32.75 -7.41
N VAL A 644 7.49 -31.52 -7.30
CA VAL A 644 7.01 -30.39 -8.11
C VAL A 644 7.22 -30.66 -9.60
N ASP A 645 8.38 -31.15 -10.04
CA ASP A 645 8.63 -31.43 -11.46
C ASP A 645 7.73 -32.54 -11.99
N GLY A 646 7.52 -33.60 -11.20
CA GLY A 646 6.68 -34.75 -11.55
C GLY A 646 5.17 -34.46 -11.54
N SER A 647 4.74 -33.36 -10.94
CA SER A 647 3.33 -32.97 -10.83
C SER A 647 2.72 -32.46 -12.14
N THR A 648 1.39 -32.41 -12.19
CA THR A 648 0.61 -31.91 -13.34
C THR A 648 0.44 -30.38 -13.37
N TYR A 649 1.09 -29.64 -12.46
CA TYR A 649 1.05 -28.18 -12.45
C TYR A 649 1.68 -27.59 -13.73
N SER A 650 1.19 -26.41 -14.14
CA SER A 650 1.80 -25.63 -15.22
C SER A 650 3.18 -25.08 -14.79
N SER A 651 4.00 -24.67 -15.76
CA SER A 651 5.33 -24.10 -15.46
C SER A 651 5.27 -22.86 -14.57
N SER A 652 4.22 -22.03 -14.70
CA SER A 652 4.00 -20.86 -13.82
C SER A 652 3.68 -21.29 -12.39
N GLU A 653 2.82 -22.29 -12.21
CA GLU A 653 2.45 -22.82 -10.90
C GLU A 653 3.61 -23.54 -10.22
N LYS A 654 4.39 -24.33 -10.98
CA LYS A 654 5.63 -24.95 -10.48
C LYS A 654 6.64 -23.91 -10.01
N SER A 655 6.79 -22.81 -10.75
CA SER A 655 7.66 -21.70 -10.36
C SER A 655 7.17 -21.00 -9.09
N PHE A 656 5.85 -20.84 -8.93
CA PHE A 656 5.25 -20.30 -7.72
C PHE A 656 5.47 -21.18 -6.49
N LEU A 657 5.18 -22.48 -6.59
CA LEU A 657 5.41 -23.45 -5.52
C LEU A 657 6.88 -23.49 -5.09
N ARG A 658 7.81 -23.16 -6.00
CA ARG A 658 9.25 -23.07 -5.74
C ARG A 658 9.73 -21.72 -5.22
N GLY A 659 8.89 -20.70 -5.13
CA GLY A 659 9.33 -19.34 -4.81
C GLY A 659 10.23 -18.71 -5.89
N THR A 660 10.23 -19.24 -7.11
CA THR A 660 11.00 -18.68 -8.26
C THR A 660 10.12 -17.89 -9.21
N SER A 661 8.84 -17.72 -8.89
CA SER A 661 7.89 -16.89 -9.62
C SER A 661 8.30 -15.42 -9.54
N ARG A 662 8.17 -14.70 -10.65
CA ARG A 662 8.22 -13.22 -10.65
C ARG A 662 6.86 -12.58 -10.38
N GLN A 663 5.80 -13.38 -10.44
CA GLN A 663 4.45 -12.96 -10.09
C GLN A 663 4.28 -13.07 -8.58
N SER A 664 3.88 -11.97 -7.94
CA SER A 664 3.41 -11.93 -6.55
C SER A 664 2.07 -12.68 -6.39
N LEU A 665 1.56 -12.79 -5.17
CA LEU A 665 0.20 -13.26 -4.88
C LEU A 665 -0.83 -12.36 -5.57
N ALA A 666 -0.53 -11.06 -5.63
CA ALA A 666 -1.27 -10.03 -6.35
C ALA A 666 -1.51 -10.39 -7.81
N ASP A 667 -0.41 -10.56 -8.55
CA ASP A 667 -0.42 -10.86 -9.98
C ASP A 667 -1.14 -12.18 -10.30
N ARG A 668 -1.25 -13.08 -9.31
CA ARG A 668 -1.82 -14.41 -9.46
C ARG A 668 -3.31 -14.47 -9.09
N GLY A 669 -3.74 -13.67 -8.11
CA GLY A 669 -5.10 -13.65 -7.57
C GLY A 669 -5.37 -14.76 -6.55
N ILE A 670 -6.08 -14.41 -5.46
CA ILE A 670 -6.34 -15.28 -4.31
C ILE A 670 -7.03 -16.61 -4.66
N GLU A 671 -7.99 -16.59 -5.58
CA GLU A 671 -8.74 -17.78 -6.00
C GLU A 671 -7.82 -18.80 -6.70
N LYS A 672 -6.87 -18.32 -7.50
CA LYS A 672 -5.90 -19.17 -8.19
C LYS A 672 -4.87 -19.72 -7.22
N VAL A 673 -4.44 -18.93 -6.24
CA VAL A 673 -3.56 -19.42 -5.16
C VAL A 673 -4.25 -20.52 -4.36
N TYR A 674 -5.51 -20.30 -3.98
CA TYR A 674 -6.33 -21.30 -3.31
C TYR A 674 -6.47 -22.58 -4.13
N ASP A 675 -6.79 -22.49 -5.43
CA ASP A 675 -6.91 -23.65 -6.32
C ASP A 675 -5.57 -24.42 -6.49
N ILE A 676 -4.44 -23.72 -6.55
CA ILE A 676 -3.12 -24.36 -6.58
C ILE A 676 -2.94 -25.21 -5.34
N PHE A 677 -3.21 -24.65 -4.16
CA PHE A 677 -3.02 -25.34 -2.89
C PHE A 677 -4.01 -26.49 -2.69
N GLN A 678 -5.29 -26.32 -2.99
CA GLN A 678 -6.30 -27.40 -2.93
C GLN A 678 -5.94 -28.59 -3.83
N ARG A 679 -5.34 -28.33 -5.00
CA ARG A 679 -4.88 -29.41 -5.88
C ARG A 679 -3.74 -30.25 -5.31
N MET A 680 -3.07 -29.81 -4.25
CA MET A 680 -2.02 -30.60 -3.59
C MET A 680 -2.58 -31.84 -2.89
N ASP A 681 -3.81 -31.74 -2.39
CA ASP A 681 -4.47 -32.83 -1.65
C ASP A 681 -5.16 -33.84 -2.58
N ASN A 682 -5.22 -33.56 -3.88
CA ASN A 682 -5.84 -34.42 -4.86
C ASN A 682 -4.99 -35.66 -5.18
N GLN A 683 -5.62 -36.84 -5.19
CA GLN A 683 -4.97 -38.13 -5.46
C GLN A 683 -4.28 -38.24 -6.84
N GLY A 684 -4.61 -37.34 -7.79
CA GLY A 684 -4.03 -37.32 -9.15
C GLY A 684 -2.75 -36.49 -9.32
N THR A 685 -2.38 -35.66 -8.35
CA THR A 685 -1.29 -34.69 -8.47
C THR A 685 0.06 -35.22 -7.92
N ASN A 686 0.00 -36.30 -7.13
CA ASN A 686 1.12 -36.99 -6.46
C ASN A 686 2.23 -36.05 -5.95
N PHE A 687 1.91 -35.21 -4.96
CA PHE A 687 2.84 -34.25 -4.36
C PHE A 687 3.66 -34.82 -3.18
N GLY A 688 3.68 -36.16 -3.06
CA GLY A 688 4.39 -36.87 -2.00
C GLY A 688 3.79 -36.59 -0.61
N LYS A 689 4.67 -36.37 0.38
CA LYS A 689 4.30 -36.08 1.78
C LYS A 689 3.89 -34.64 2.05
N TYR A 690 3.92 -33.76 1.04
CA TYR A 690 3.63 -32.34 1.16
C TYR A 690 2.16 -32.08 0.81
N LYS A 691 1.26 -32.33 1.76
CA LYS A 691 -0.18 -32.03 1.64
C LYS A 691 -0.48 -30.61 2.05
N TYR A 692 -1.51 -29.99 1.45
CA TYR A 692 -1.90 -28.62 1.78
C TYR A 692 -2.51 -28.53 3.18
N GLU A 693 -3.39 -29.45 3.60
CA GLU A 693 -3.92 -29.44 4.98
C GLU A 693 -2.78 -29.45 6.03
N ASP A 694 -1.82 -30.38 5.90
CA ASP A 694 -0.66 -30.48 6.79
C ASP A 694 0.23 -29.22 6.73
N TYR A 695 0.46 -28.70 5.51
CA TYR A 695 1.24 -27.50 5.28
C TYR A 695 0.58 -26.27 5.90
N HIS A 696 -0.71 -26.09 5.67
CA HIS A 696 -1.47 -24.93 6.12
C HIS A 696 -1.53 -24.85 7.65
N GLU A 697 -1.88 -25.96 8.31
CA GLU A 697 -1.95 -26.04 9.77
C GLU A 697 -0.57 -25.82 10.43
N LYS A 698 0.49 -26.41 9.87
CA LYS A 698 1.84 -26.29 10.44
C LYS A 698 2.55 -24.99 10.06
N ALA A 699 2.44 -24.54 8.82
CA ALA A 699 3.20 -23.40 8.31
C ALA A 699 2.71 -22.07 8.87
N ILE A 700 1.40 -21.91 9.11
CA ILE A 700 0.89 -20.73 9.81
C ILE A 700 1.54 -20.66 11.20
N ASN A 701 1.52 -21.74 11.96
CA ASN A 701 2.08 -21.84 13.31
C ASN A 701 3.63 -21.78 13.39
N GLN A 702 4.34 -21.72 12.26
CA GLN A 702 5.81 -21.67 12.25
C GLN A 702 6.37 -20.28 12.58
N PHE A 703 5.61 -19.20 12.36
CA PHE A 703 6.08 -17.82 12.56
C PHE A 703 5.84 -17.33 13.99
N GLU A 704 4.65 -17.55 14.54
CA GLU A 704 4.31 -17.29 15.94
C GLU A 704 3.57 -18.51 16.52
N PRO A 705 3.97 -19.04 17.69
CA PRO A 705 3.21 -20.12 18.31
C PRO A 705 1.86 -19.59 18.79
N PHE A 706 0.79 -20.30 18.41
CA PHE A 706 -0.57 -20.01 18.85
C PHE A 706 -0.71 -20.38 20.33
N GLU A 707 -0.55 -19.41 21.23
CA GLU A 707 -1.04 -19.57 22.61
C GLU A 707 -2.54 -19.29 22.58
N GLY A 708 -3.35 -20.34 22.46
CA GLY A 708 -4.80 -20.23 22.54
C GLY A 708 -5.20 -19.61 23.88
N SER A 709 -5.81 -18.42 23.82
CA SER A 709 -6.48 -17.77 24.94
C SER A 709 -7.83 -18.41 25.23
#